data_AF-A0A4S4A0J4-F1
#
_entry.id   AF-A0A4S4A0J4-F1
#
_cell.length_a   1.000
_cell.length_b   1.000
_cell.length_c   1.000
_cell.angle_alpha   90.00
_cell.angle_beta   90.00
_cell.angle_gamma   90.00
#
_symmetry.space_group_name_H-M   'P 1'
#
loop_
_entity.id
_entity.type
_entity.pdbx_description
1 polymer ?
#
loop_
_entity_poly.entity_id
_entity_poly.type
_entity_poly.pdbx_seq_one_letter_code
_entity_poly.pdbx_strand_id
1 'polypeptide(L)'
;MKKIRYSYILAVLLLLTKPQTLLAQSKYTVVLPQIDMALQSDGSGDLRVAADDKGNETYKSFFKFDCNNLPANAKVMTLNLKLYNMPNDKMSEFSVQTITALKGTNGWTGSETSLNDPKLSWAILSNNTEGPVGRAEIRKSTTSIAMKLKFPGSLKPVADFLPDGILSLAARSPEKGQDTRFFSSKTAESSSNFTKKPKLLVNYEIDPYPFREDWAQSFGNMQHNSLLNWKSNTYVQEAQTRILPYGGGYLQEVGSTGALAIYKNLPLVFTQETTGTPTVFNVKQLDSKGNVLWKQGVDDVAKSWPLIDEQGRLYYISKSGKLSILDLNNSGNILFNKLLSEITNQQLTTLNNTATIGYDGTLYLPSDTGIVALSAYPQLKIRWKYTPKTNELCGPVSLSPDESKSFFIVVDTQQKKSRLVVLDNLDGSILATSDTVLDGYQNDINFYIPAPVVQDNTRVFVLNGFDNSNQLFVFDTDDKGAIVRTQFITSGNSENTGISQPVINAESNVFLVFQSKLAKYNEKLNKAEVFEKSATLNTASIVLTDASSRIYATDPYSTPKMILGFQNDIDNPNAFAMAINPTIGYTRKNMVLAPDGTLYTATATNLIAVTATKVAQNDAVINQANLKTNTVYRATNSITVEGITVAPSVNVILNSGGSISFKPGFTVTKGAQLNCKTAN
;
A
#
# COMPACT_ATOMS: atom_id res chain seq x y z
N MET A 1 -30.91 -44.84 37.96
CA MET A 1 -30.77 -44.25 36.60
C MET A 1 -31.12 -42.76 36.66
N LYS A 2 -30.13 -41.88 36.49
CA LYS A 2 -30.23 -40.49 36.01
C LYS A 2 -28.89 -39.79 36.29
N LYS A 3 -28.00 -39.83 35.29
CA LYS A 3 -26.86 -38.93 35.16
C LYS A 3 -26.94 -38.37 33.74
N ILE A 4 -26.30 -37.21 33.57
CA ILE A 4 -26.10 -36.45 32.33
C ILE A 4 -27.18 -35.39 32.10
N ARG A 5 -26.81 -34.12 32.37
CA ARG A 5 -27.05 -32.93 31.54
C ARG A 5 -26.57 -31.66 32.26
N TYR A 6 -25.25 -31.48 32.41
CA TYR A 6 -24.67 -30.18 32.80
C TYR A 6 -23.29 -29.91 32.17
N SER A 7 -22.96 -30.50 31.02
CA SER A 7 -21.66 -30.26 30.34
C SER A 7 -21.74 -29.75 28.91
N TYR A 8 -22.93 -29.48 28.35
CA TYR A 8 -23.08 -28.98 26.98
C TYR A 8 -23.41 -27.49 26.85
N ILE A 9 -23.76 -26.80 27.94
CA ILE A 9 -24.08 -25.36 27.89
C ILE A 9 -22.82 -24.49 28.00
N LEU A 10 -21.74 -24.98 28.64
CA LEU A 10 -20.49 -24.22 28.78
C LEU A 10 -19.62 -24.29 27.50
N ALA A 11 -19.72 -25.35 26.70
CA ALA A 11 -18.98 -25.49 25.44
C ALA A 11 -19.61 -24.70 24.28
N VAL A 12 -20.92 -24.40 24.34
CA VAL A 12 -21.62 -23.62 23.30
C VAL A 12 -21.53 -22.11 23.56
N LEU A 13 -21.34 -21.66 24.80
CA LEU A 13 -21.09 -20.24 25.09
C LEU A 13 -19.65 -19.77 24.80
N LEU A 14 -18.70 -20.69 24.56
CA LEU A 14 -17.33 -20.38 24.13
C LEU A 14 -17.19 -20.31 22.59
N LEU A 15 -18.27 -20.53 21.83
CA LEU A 15 -18.28 -20.50 20.35
C LEU A 15 -18.93 -19.26 19.73
N LEU A 16 -19.30 -18.22 20.51
CA LEU A 16 -20.00 -17.03 20.00
C LEU A 16 -19.35 -15.68 20.32
N THR A 17 -18.09 -15.67 20.75
CA THR A 17 -17.28 -14.45 20.69
C THR A 17 -15.98 -14.80 19.99
N LYS A 18 -15.94 -14.68 18.66
CA LYS A 18 -14.66 -14.44 18.00
C LYS A 18 -14.12 -13.17 18.66
N PRO A 19 -13.04 -13.21 19.46
CA PRO A 19 -12.42 -11.97 19.88
C PRO A 19 -12.11 -11.21 18.59
N GLN A 20 -12.55 -9.95 18.50
CA GLN A 20 -12.14 -9.02 17.45
C GLN A 20 -10.66 -8.65 17.64
N THR A 21 -9.78 -9.64 17.82
CA THR A 21 -8.37 -9.47 17.53
C THR A 21 -8.30 -9.29 16.03
N LEU A 22 -8.08 -8.04 15.60
CA LEU A 22 -7.42 -7.80 14.32
C LEU A 22 -6.26 -8.79 14.27
N LEU A 23 -6.31 -9.75 13.35
CA LEU A 23 -5.24 -10.74 13.22
C LEU A 23 -4.04 -10.03 12.59
N ALA A 24 -2.84 -10.32 13.09
CA ALA A 24 -1.62 -9.88 12.44
C ALA A 24 -1.65 -10.31 10.96
N GLN A 25 -1.32 -9.38 10.06
CA GLN A 25 -1.33 -9.65 8.62
C GLN A 25 0.08 -10.04 8.19
N SER A 26 0.23 -11.24 7.63
CA SER A 26 1.46 -11.61 6.94
C SER A 26 1.58 -10.81 5.64
N LYS A 27 2.76 -10.26 5.40
CA LYS A 27 3.12 -9.47 4.22
C LYS A 27 4.43 -9.97 3.64
N TYR A 28 4.62 -9.70 2.35
CA TYR A 28 5.84 -10.00 1.63
C TYR A 28 6.50 -8.73 1.11
N THR A 29 7.81 -8.63 1.26
CA THR A 29 8.61 -7.53 0.70
C THR A 29 9.98 -8.04 0.24
N VAL A 30 10.72 -7.15 -0.42
CA VAL A 30 12.05 -7.38 -0.94
C VAL A 30 12.98 -6.28 -0.47
N VAL A 31 14.07 -6.68 0.18
CA VAL A 31 15.18 -5.78 0.49
C VAL A 31 16.28 -6.03 -0.55
N LEU A 32 16.66 -4.97 -1.27
CA LEU A 32 17.80 -5.01 -2.18
C LEU A 32 19.11 -4.80 -1.39
N PRO A 33 20.23 -5.36 -1.85
CA PRO A 33 21.50 -5.14 -1.19
C PRO A 33 21.95 -3.68 -1.34
N GLN A 34 22.49 -3.13 -0.25
CA GLN A 34 23.29 -1.91 -0.30
C GLN A 34 24.59 -2.16 -1.06
N ILE A 35 25.20 -3.32 -0.78
CA ILE A 35 26.45 -3.79 -1.37
C ILE A 35 26.28 -5.24 -1.78
N ASP A 36 26.66 -5.55 -3.02
CA ASP A 36 26.86 -6.91 -3.49
C ASP A 36 28.08 -6.99 -4.41
N MET A 37 29.00 -7.90 -4.10
CA MET A 37 30.26 -8.02 -4.86
C MET A 37 30.89 -9.40 -4.72
N ALA A 38 31.68 -9.80 -5.72
CA ALA A 38 32.64 -10.88 -5.60
C ALA A 38 34.03 -10.32 -5.27
N LEU A 39 34.72 -10.92 -4.29
CA LEU A 39 36.13 -10.64 -4.08
C LEU A 39 36.96 -11.31 -5.19
N GLN A 40 38.05 -10.66 -5.58
CA GLN A 40 38.87 -11.03 -6.74
C GLN A 40 38.17 -10.87 -8.11
N SER A 41 37.34 -9.82 -8.30
CA SER A 41 36.58 -9.63 -9.54
C SER A 41 37.45 -9.75 -10.80
N ASP A 42 37.01 -10.54 -11.78
CA ASP A 42 37.64 -10.68 -13.09
C ASP A 42 37.30 -9.52 -14.06
N GLY A 43 36.78 -8.41 -13.52
CA GLY A 43 36.31 -7.25 -14.28
C GLY A 43 34.87 -7.36 -14.80
N SER A 44 34.25 -8.55 -14.79
CA SER A 44 32.86 -8.73 -15.25
C SER A 44 31.83 -7.99 -14.38
N GLY A 45 32.12 -7.86 -13.08
CA GLY A 45 31.16 -7.36 -12.08
C GLY A 45 30.12 -8.39 -11.67
N ASP A 46 30.22 -9.65 -12.14
CA ASP A 46 29.37 -10.75 -11.71
C ASP A 46 29.63 -11.11 -10.26
N LEU A 47 28.62 -11.69 -9.61
CA LEU A 47 28.82 -12.45 -8.39
C LEU A 47 29.36 -13.84 -8.77
N ARG A 48 30.23 -14.40 -7.93
CA ARG A 48 30.91 -15.67 -8.22
C ARG A 48 31.15 -16.49 -6.96
N VAL A 49 31.00 -17.79 -7.10
CA VAL A 49 31.30 -18.79 -6.08
C VAL A 49 32.03 -19.94 -6.76
N ALA A 50 33.25 -20.23 -6.32
CA ALA A 50 34.05 -21.29 -6.91
C ALA A 50 35.09 -21.86 -5.92
N ALA A 51 35.51 -23.09 -6.20
CA ALA A 51 36.61 -23.76 -5.52
C ALA A 51 37.58 -24.41 -6.52
N ASP A 52 38.85 -24.53 -6.13
CA ASP A 52 39.85 -25.26 -6.90
C ASP A 52 39.60 -26.79 -6.87
N ASP A 53 40.39 -27.56 -7.62
CA ASP A 53 40.27 -29.04 -7.67
C ASP A 53 40.56 -29.72 -6.31
N LYS A 54 41.14 -28.99 -5.35
CA LYS A 54 41.38 -29.46 -3.99
C LYS A 54 40.20 -29.13 -3.06
N GLY A 55 39.27 -28.29 -3.49
CA GLY A 55 38.09 -27.85 -2.73
C GLY A 55 38.37 -26.58 -1.92
N ASN A 56 39.51 -25.91 -2.15
CA ASN A 56 39.79 -24.62 -1.55
C ASN A 56 39.00 -23.54 -2.28
N GLU A 57 38.27 -22.73 -1.52
CA GLU A 57 37.39 -21.71 -2.07
C GLU A 57 38.23 -20.57 -2.67
N THR A 58 38.10 -20.38 -3.98
CA THR A 58 38.82 -19.34 -4.73
C THR A 58 37.98 -18.08 -4.86
N TYR A 59 36.65 -18.21 -4.87
CA TYR A 59 35.72 -17.08 -4.99
C TYR A 59 34.55 -17.18 -4.00
N LYS A 60 34.17 -16.02 -3.46
CA LYS A 60 32.97 -15.83 -2.61
C LYS A 60 32.24 -14.55 -3.02
N SER A 61 30.92 -14.59 -2.88
CA SER A 61 30.06 -13.43 -3.10
C SER A 61 29.54 -12.90 -1.78
N PHE A 62 29.57 -11.59 -1.61
CA PHE A 62 29.24 -10.89 -0.38
C PHE A 62 28.02 -10.00 -0.58
N PHE A 63 27.20 -9.87 0.45
CA PHE A 63 25.96 -9.09 0.42
C PHE A 63 25.76 -8.34 1.73
N LYS A 64 25.37 -7.07 1.63
CA LYS A 64 24.96 -6.23 2.78
C LYS A 64 23.54 -5.76 2.57
N PHE A 65 22.62 -6.15 3.44
CA PHE A 65 21.21 -5.73 3.42
C PHE A 65 20.91 -4.85 4.62
N ASP A 66 20.15 -3.78 4.39
CA ASP A 66 19.68 -2.89 5.46
C ASP A 66 18.19 -3.10 5.69
N CYS A 67 17.87 -3.79 6.78
CA CYS A 67 16.52 -4.14 7.18
C CYS A 67 15.87 -3.05 8.06
N ASN A 68 16.56 -1.94 8.35
CA ASN A 68 15.97 -0.82 9.09
C ASN A 68 14.88 -0.08 8.31
N ASN A 69 14.83 -0.29 6.99
CA ASN A 69 13.84 0.32 6.11
C ASN A 69 12.54 -0.50 6.01
N LEU A 70 12.46 -1.66 6.69
CA LEU A 70 11.18 -2.37 6.83
C LEU A 70 10.17 -1.50 7.59
N PRO A 71 8.85 -1.75 7.43
CA PRO A 71 7.84 -1.02 8.17
C PRO A 71 8.09 -1.01 9.68
N ALA A 72 7.66 0.07 10.33
CA ALA A 72 7.83 0.20 11.77
C ALA A 72 7.20 -0.99 12.51
N ASN A 73 7.91 -1.52 13.50
CA ASN A 73 7.52 -2.71 14.29
C ASN A 73 7.22 -3.98 13.46
N ALA A 74 7.70 -4.06 12.22
CA ALA A 74 7.66 -5.31 11.47
C ALA A 74 8.33 -6.43 12.27
N LYS A 75 7.59 -7.53 12.47
CA LYS A 75 8.14 -8.76 13.01
C LYS A 75 8.43 -9.70 11.86
N VAL A 76 9.69 -10.03 11.67
CA VAL A 76 10.10 -10.90 10.56
C VAL A 76 9.82 -12.34 10.94
N MET A 77 9.21 -13.08 10.03
CA MET A 77 8.95 -14.51 10.17
C MET A 77 10.02 -15.33 9.43
N THR A 78 10.30 -14.99 8.17
CA THR A 78 11.31 -15.68 7.37
C THR A 78 12.10 -14.73 6.49
N LEU A 79 13.36 -15.09 6.28
CA LEU A 79 14.28 -14.43 5.35
C LEU A 79 14.77 -15.46 4.33
N ASN A 80 14.73 -15.11 3.06
CA ASN A 80 15.28 -15.95 1.99
C ASN A 80 16.22 -15.13 1.11
N LEU A 81 17.49 -15.53 1.01
CA LEU A 81 18.41 -14.95 0.05
C LEU A 81 18.14 -15.54 -1.34
N LYS A 82 17.66 -14.73 -2.27
CA LYS A 82 17.42 -15.13 -3.66
C LYS A 82 18.56 -14.63 -4.55
N LEU A 83 19.18 -15.58 -5.27
CA LEU A 83 20.26 -15.33 -6.23
C LEU A 83 19.86 -15.88 -7.60
N TYR A 84 20.24 -15.17 -8.67
CA TYR A 84 19.87 -15.52 -10.04
C TYR A 84 21.09 -16.03 -10.78
N ASN A 85 21.01 -17.29 -11.22
CA ASN A 85 22.11 -17.98 -11.86
C ASN A 85 22.35 -17.43 -13.26
N MET A 86 23.61 -17.28 -13.64
CA MET A 86 24.00 -17.03 -15.02
C MET A 86 24.27 -18.39 -15.69
N PRO A 87 23.68 -18.69 -16.85
CA PRO A 87 23.89 -19.97 -17.52
C PRO A 87 25.39 -20.29 -17.68
N ASN A 88 25.78 -21.50 -17.30
CA ASN A 88 27.13 -22.01 -17.49
C ASN A 88 27.08 -23.27 -18.35
N ASP A 89 27.33 -23.12 -19.66
CA ASP A 89 27.25 -24.22 -20.63
C ASP A 89 28.28 -25.33 -20.37
N LYS A 90 29.33 -25.03 -19.58
CA LYS A 90 30.36 -25.99 -19.19
C LYS A 90 29.95 -26.86 -18.00
N MET A 91 28.86 -26.52 -17.31
CA MET A 91 28.32 -27.34 -16.22
C MET A 91 27.66 -28.59 -16.81
N SER A 92 28.00 -29.76 -16.26
CA SER A 92 27.41 -31.04 -16.65
C SER A 92 25.93 -31.09 -16.28
N GLU A 93 25.11 -31.80 -17.06
CA GLU A 93 23.68 -32.04 -16.71
C GLU A 93 23.52 -32.76 -15.36
N PHE A 94 24.55 -33.51 -14.93
CA PHE A 94 24.53 -34.30 -13.71
C PHE A 94 25.23 -33.64 -12.52
N SER A 95 25.93 -32.52 -12.72
CA SER A 95 26.58 -31.83 -11.60
C SER A 95 25.55 -31.08 -10.75
N VAL A 96 25.63 -31.29 -9.44
CA VAL A 96 24.88 -30.55 -8.44
C VAL A 96 25.88 -29.76 -7.62
N GLN A 97 25.74 -28.44 -7.56
CA GLN A 97 26.52 -27.57 -6.68
C GLN A 97 25.70 -27.15 -5.46
N THR A 98 26.22 -27.42 -4.27
CA THR A 98 25.71 -26.82 -3.04
C THR A 98 26.29 -25.43 -2.85
N ILE A 99 25.40 -24.44 -2.77
CA ILE A 99 25.72 -23.09 -2.29
C ILE A 99 25.29 -22.97 -0.83
N THR A 100 26.15 -22.43 0.01
CA THR A 100 25.85 -22.10 1.41
C THR A 100 26.05 -20.62 1.68
N ALA A 101 25.22 -20.07 2.56
CA ALA A 101 25.36 -18.71 3.07
C ALA A 101 25.94 -18.74 4.48
N LEU A 102 26.93 -17.89 4.76
CA LEU A 102 27.43 -17.58 6.09
C LEU A 102 26.96 -16.18 6.51
N LYS A 103 26.66 -15.99 7.80
CA LYS A 103 26.36 -14.68 8.38
C LYS A 103 27.63 -14.05 8.94
N GLY A 104 27.74 -12.74 8.74
CA GLY A 104 28.85 -11.92 9.23
C GLY A 104 28.41 -10.81 10.18
N THR A 105 29.40 -10.16 10.77
CA THR A 105 29.23 -8.94 11.57
C THR A 105 29.18 -7.70 10.67
N ASN A 106 28.55 -6.61 11.13
CA ASN A 106 28.43 -5.35 10.39
C ASN A 106 29.74 -4.54 10.25
N GLY A 107 30.88 -5.05 10.74
CA GLY A 107 32.19 -4.40 10.57
C GLY A 107 32.70 -4.34 9.12
N TRP A 108 32.08 -5.11 8.21
CA TRP A 108 32.43 -5.10 6.78
C TRP A 108 31.85 -3.87 6.07
N THR A 109 32.70 -3.14 5.34
CA THR A 109 32.33 -1.89 4.66
C THR A 109 32.19 -2.03 3.14
N GLY A 110 32.62 -3.14 2.56
CA GLY A 110 32.59 -3.37 1.10
C GLY A 110 33.79 -2.82 0.35
N SER A 111 34.76 -2.26 1.06
CA SER A 111 36.04 -1.77 0.51
C SER A 111 37.14 -2.81 0.56
N GLU A 112 36.94 -3.87 1.33
CA GLU A 112 37.88 -4.97 1.49
C GLU A 112 38.02 -5.74 0.16
N THR A 113 39.24 -6.03 -0.26
CA THR A 113 39.53 -6.64 -1.58
C THR A 113 40.07 -8.07 -1.47
N SER A 114 40.35 -8.56 -0.26
CA SER A 114 40.98 -9.86 -0.01
C SER A 114 40.27 -10.63 1.09
N LEU A 115 40.12 -11.95 0.92
CA LEU A 115 39.57 -12.85 1.94
C LEU A 115 40.44 -12.94 3.20
N ASN A 116 41.71 -12.51 3.13
CA ASN A 116 42.61 -12.47 4.28
C ASN A 116 42.39 -11.22 5.15
N ASP A 117 41.53 -10.29 4.74
CA ASP A 117 41.19 -9.13 5.56
C ASP A 117 40.53 -9.59 6.88
N PRO A 118 41.02 -9.15 8.06
CA PRO A 118 40.44 -9.53 9.34
C PRO A 118 38.94 -9.27 9.46
N LYS A 119 38.41 -8.23 8.79
CA LYS A 119 36.97 -7.90 8.78
C LYS A 119 36.13 -8.93 8.02
N LEU A 120 36.75 -9.76 7.21
CA LEU A 120 36.13 -10.83 6.43
C LEU A 120 36.41 -12.22 7.01
N SER A 121 37.08 -12.32 8.16
CA SER A 121 37.41 -13.58 8.82
C SER A 121 36.18 -14.49 9.04
N TRP A 122 35.02 -13.90 9.33
CA TRP A 122 33.74 -14.61 9.49
C TRP A 122 33.28 -15.33 8.21
N ALA A 123 33.77 -14.95 7.03
CA ALA A 123 33.41 -15.62 5.78
C ALA A 123 34.22 -16.90 5.55
N ILE A 124 35.20 -17.20 6.39
CA ILE A 124 35.94 -18.46 6.42
C ILE A 124 35.21 -19.42 7.35
N LEU A 125 34.77 -20.57 6.82
CA LEU A 125 33.93 -21.51 7.58
C LEU A 125 34.57 -21.94 8.92
N SER A 126 35.87 -22.23 8.93
CA SER A 126 36.59 -22.64 10.16
C SER A 126 36.59 -21.56 11.24
N ASN A 127 36.40 -20.29 10.85
CA ASN A 127 36.42 -19.15 11.75
C ASN A 127 34.99 -18.65 12.07
N ASN A 128 33.96 -19.20 11.41
CA ASN A 128 32.57 -18.82 11.61
C ASN A 128 31.90 -19.75 12.63
N THR A 129 31.63 -19.24 13.82
CA THR A 129 31.02 -20.02 14.92
C THR A 129 29.55 -20.37 14.68
N GLU A 130 28.82 -19.61 13.86
CA GLU A 130 27.41 -19.91 13.53
C GLU A 130 27.28 -21.00 12.44
N GLY A 131 28.34 -21.21 11.65
CA GLY A 131 28.34 -22.09 10.49
C GLY A 131 27.38 -21.63 9.38
N PRO A 132 26.99 -22.53 8.47
CA PRO A 132 26.05 -22.23 7.39
C PRO A 132 24.68 -21.82 7.94
N VAL A 133 24.20 -20.64 7.53
CA VAL A 133 22.88 -20.11 7.89
C VAL A 133 21.83 -20.33 6.80
N GLY A 134 22.23 -20.73 5.60
CA GLY A 134 21.34 -21.08 4.49
C GLY A 134 22.03 -22.01 3.50
N ARG A 135 21.25 -22.80 2.76
CA ARG A 135 21.75 -23.75 1.75
C ARG A 135 20.78 -23.87 0.59
N ALA A 136 21.30 -23.98 -0.63
CA ALA A 136 20.53 -24.36 -1.82
C ALA A 136 21.40 -25.17 -2.78
N GLU A 137 20.76 -25.96 -3.63
CA GLU A 137 21.41 -26.72 -4.69
C GLU A 137 21.22 -26.01 -6.04
N ILE A 138 22.27 -26.05 -6.86
CA ILE A 138 22.29 -25.56 -8.23
C ILE A 138 22.56 -26.75 -9.15
N ARG A 139 21.79 -26.82 -10.22
CA ARG A 139 21.97 -27.73 -11.35
C ARG A 139 22.08 -26.90 -12.61
N LYS A 140 22.48 -27.52 -13.72
CA LYS A 140 22.61 -26.82 -15.01
C LYS A 140 21.33 -26.07 -15.42
N SER A 141 20.15 -26.63 -15.17
CA SER A 141 18.86 -26.02 -15.48
C SER A 141 18.36 -24.98 -14.46
N THR A 142 19.08 -24.79 -13.35
CA THR A 142 18.69 -23.86 -12.30
C THR A 142 18.88 -22.42 -12.76
N THR A 143 17.79 -21.65 -12.83
CA THR A 143 17.80 -20.24 -13.22
C THR A 143 17.94 -19.29 -12.01
N SER A 144 17.54 -19.74 -10.83
CA SER A 144 17.69 -19.02 -9.56
C SER A 144 17.63 -19.98 -8.39
N ILE A 145 18.18 -19.57 -7.25
CA ILE A 145 18.07 -20.25 -5.97
C ILE A 145 17.48 -19.31 -4.92
N ALA A 146 16.72 -19.88 -3.98
CA ALA A 146 16.25 -19.18 -2.79
C ALA A 146 16.71 -19.95 -1.54
N MET A 147 17.60 -19.35 -0.75
CA MET A 147 18.14 -19.95 0.46
C MET A 147 17.38 -19.42 1.67
N LYS A 148 16.54 -20.25 2.29
CA LYS A 148 15.92 -19.93 3.58
C LYS A 148 16.99 -19.81 4.65
N LEU A 149 17.04 -18.66 5.32
CA LEU A 149 17.97 -18.42 6.42
C LEU A 149 17.44 -19.04 7.72
N LYS A 150 18.34 -19.52 8.58
CA LYS A 150 18.00 -20.16 9.88
C LYS A 150 17.34 -19.20 10.89
N PHE A 151 17.42 -17.90 10.67
CA PHE A 151 16.88 -16.84 11.54
C PHE A 151 15.84 -15.98 10.81
N PRO A 152 14.89 -15.35 11.51
CA PRO A 152 14.73 -15.34 12.98
C PRO A 152 14.22 -16.65 13.62
N GLY A 153 13.93 -17.69 12.84
CA GLY A 153 13.51 -19.02 13.32
C GLY A 153 12.11 -19.05 13.95
N SER A 154 11.57 -17.88 14.29
CA SER A 154 10.23 -17.58 14.80
C SER A 154 9.94 -16.10 14.53
N LEU A 155 8.69 -15.69 14.66
CA LEU A 155 8.28 -14.31 14.45
C LEU A 155 8.91 -13.36 15.48
N LYS A 156 9.80 -12.45 15.05
CA LYS A 156 10.51 -11.52 15.95
C LYS A 156 10.75 -10.14 15.33
N PRO A 157 10.74 -9.05 16.13
CA PRO A 157 11.26 -7.76 15.71
C PRO A 157 12.67 -7.87 15.12
N VAL A 158 12.99 -7.03 14.13
CA VAL A 158 14.32 -7.01 13.48
C VAL A 158 15.46 -6.87 14.50
N ALA A 159 15.31 -5.95 15.45
CA ALA A 159 16.31 -5.66 16.48
C ALA A 159 16.68 -6.87 17.36
N ASP A 160 15.78 -7.85 17.51
CA ASP A 160 16.00 -9.01 18.38
C ASP A 160 17.02 -10.02 17.79
N PHE A 161 17.19 -10.04 16.47
CA PHE A 161 18.10 -10.97 15.78
C PHE A 161 19.11 -10.27 14.86
N LEU A 162 18.90 -8.98 14.58
CA LEU A 162 19.81 -8.04 13.94
C LEU A 162 19.78 -6.72 14.71
N PRO A 163 20.57 -6.57 15.80
CA PRO A 163 20.49 -5.40 16.69
C PRO A 163 20.76 -4.05 16.01
N ASP A 164 21.56 -4.03 14.94
CA ASP A 164 21.84 -2.85 14.12
C ASP A 164 20.99 -2.79 12.84
N GLY A 165 20.09 -3.76 12.65
CA GLY A 165 19.25 -3.92 11.48
C GLY A 165 20.00 -4.26 10.19
N ILE A 166 21.30 -4.56 10.27
CA ILE A 166 22.13 -4.86 9.09
C ILE A 166 22.41 -6.35 8.99
N LEU A 167 22.13 -6.93 7.83
CA LEU A 167 22.44 -8.33 7.54
C LEU A 167 23.61 -8.41 6.54
N SER A 168 24.73 -8.97 6.98
CA SER A 168 25.89 -9.28 6.13
C SER A 168 25.95 -10.78 5.85
N LEU A 169 26.06 -11.15 4.57
CA LEU A 169 26.10 -12.55 4.12
C LEU A 169 27.26 -12.80 3.17
N ALA A 170 27.82 -14.02 3.21
CA ALA A 170 28.75 -14.54 2.21
C ALA A 170 28.22 -15.85 1.62
N ALA A 171 27.99 -15.88 0.31
CA ALA A 171 27.70 -17.12 -0.43
C ALA A 171 29.01 -17.81 -0.85
N ARG A 172 29.06 -19.12 -0.65
CA ARG A 172 30.26 -19.96 -0.84
C ARG A 172 29.90 -21.39 -1.24
N SER A 173 30.86 -22.10 -1.81
CA SER A 173 30.77 -23.53 -2.13
C SER A 173 32.15 -24.17 -2.07
N PRO A 174 32.35 -25.27 -1.33
CA PRO A 174 33.61 -26.01 -1.28
C PRO A 174 33.71 -27.06 -2.40
N GLU A 175 32.77 -27.10 -3.34
CA GLU A 175 32.69 -28.17 -4.32
C GLU A 175 33.77 -28.06 -5.40
N LYS A 176 34.64 -29.07 -5.43
CA LYS A 176 35.86 -29.13 -6.22
C LYS A 176 35.60 -28.85 -7.71
N GLY A 177 36.37 -27.92 -8.28
CA GLY A 177 36.36 -27.63 -9.71
C GLY A 177 35.06 -27.04 -10.25
N GLN A 178 34.11 -26.66 -9.38
CA GLN A 178 32.85 -26.05 -9.78
C GLN A 178 32.90 -24.52 -9.66
N ASP A 179 32.35 -23.85 -10.66
CA ASP A 179 32.30 -22.40 -10.78
C ASP A 179 30.89 -21.96 -11.18
N THR A 180 30.25 -21.21 -10.29
CA THR A 180 28.92 -20.66 -10.53
C THR A 180 28.96 -19.14 -10.43
N ARG A 181 28.30 -18.50 -11.40
CA ARG A 181 28.16 -17.06 -11.50
C ARG A 181 26.71 -16.65 -11.28
N PHE A 182 26.51 -15.51 -10.63
CA PHE A 182 25.19 -14.91 -10.44
C PHE A 182 25.19 -13.46 -10.91
N PHE A 183 24.01 -12.98 -11.27
CA PHE A 183 23.80 -11.55 -11.51
C PHE A 183 24.11 -10.77 -10.23
N SER A 184 24.88 -9.67 -10.38
CA SER A 184 25.00 -8.62 -9.36
C SER A 184 23.98 -7.51 -9.65
N SER A 185 23.82 -6.57 -8.72
CA SER A 185 23.07 -5.34 -8.96
C SER A 185 23.62 -4.61 -10.18
N LYS A 186 24.95 -4.53 -10.30
CA LYS A 186 25.62 -3.85 -11.42
C LYS A 186 25.31 -4.52 -12.76
N THR A 187 25.44 -5.85 -12.85
CA THR A 187 25.27 -6.57 -14.12
C THR A 187 23.81 -6.72 -14.52
N ALA A 188 22.90 -6.81 -13.53
CA ALA A 188 21.47 -6.72 -13.75
C ALA A 188 21.07 -5.34 -14.31
N GLU A 189 21.60 -4.25 -13.75
CA GLU A 189 21.29 -2.89 -14.21
C GLU A 189 21.86 -2.60 -15.60
N SER A 190 23.11 -2.97 -15.87
CA SER A 190 23.75 -2.73 -17.17
C SER A 190 23.06 -3.48 -18.32
N SER A 191 22.42 -4.61 -18.03
CA SER A 191 21.63 -5.38 -18.99
C SER A 191 20.13 -5.09 -18.95
N SER A 192 19.70 -4.09 -18.17
CA SER A 192 18.28 -3.78 -17.92
C SER A 192 17.44 -4.97 -17.41
N ASN A 193 18.08 -5.97 -16.80
CA ASN A 193 17.46 -7.17 -16.22
C ASN A 193 17.22 -7.01 -14.71
N PHE A 194 16.51 -5.94 -14.32
CA PHE A 194 16.31 -5.59 -12.90
C PHE A 194 15.67 -6.71 -12.07
N THR A 195 14.86 -7.56 -12.69
CA THR A 195 14.21 -8.72 -12.04
C THR A 195 15.22 -9.72 -11.46
N LYS A 196 16.44 -9.79 -12.04
CA LYS A 196 17.52 -10.72 -11.68
C LYS A 196 18.50 -10.18 -10.64
N LYS A 197 18.24 -9.01 -10.05
CA LYS A 197 19.07 -8.50 -8.96
C LYS A 197 19.08 -9.46 -7.77
N PRO A 198 20.22 -9.68 -7.10
CA PRO A 198 20.25 -10.41 -5.84
C PRO A 198 19.37 -9.68 -4.82
N LYS A 199 18.64 -10.44 -4.00
CA LYS A 199 17.64 -9.85 -3.11
C LYS A 199 17.35 -10.70 -1.89
N LEU A 200 16.91 -10.06 -0.81
CA LEU A 200 16.41 -10.71 0.38
C LEU A 200 14.88 -10.65 0.35
N LEU A 201 14.24 -11.82 0.26
CA LEU A 201 12.79 -11.94 0.38
C LEU A 201 12.43 -12.01 1.86
N VAL A 202 11.54 -11.13 2.28
CA VAL A 202 11.13 -10.99 3.68
C VAL A 202 9.64 -11.31 3.78
N ASN A 203 9.31 -12.31 4.59
CA ASN A 203 7.95 -12.50 5.09
C ASN A 203 7.90 -11.96 6.51
N TYR A 204 7.00 -11.02 6.76
CA TYR A 204 6.86 -10.35 8.04
C TYR A 204 5.39 -10.22 8.43
N GLU A 205 5.13 -10.12 9.72
CA GLU A 205 3.85 -9.69 10.24
C GLU A 205 3.96 -8.27 10.76
N ILE A 206 2.86 -7.55 10.59
CA ILE A 206 2.65 -6.26 11.22
C ILE A 206 1.62 -6.51 12.32
N ASP A 207 1.95 -6.11 13.55
CA ASP A 207 0.96 -6.05 14.61
C ASP A 207 -0.13 -5.06 14.19
N PRO A 208 -1.43 -5.35 14.30
CA PRO A 208 -2.50 -4.48 13.80
C PRO A 208 -2.68 -3.13 14.54
N TYR A 209 -1.74 -2.81 15.43
CA TYR A 209 -1.67 -1.61 16.24
C TYR A 209 -1.09 -0.42 15.44
N PRO A 210 -1.44 0.83 15.78
CA PRO A 210 -1.71 1.91 14.84
C PRO A 210 -0.46 2.43 14.13
N PHE A 211 -0.20 2.00 12.89
CA PHE A 211 0.86 2.59 12.08
C PHE A 211 0.42 3.77 11.23
N ARG A 212 -0.88 3.90 10.97
CA ARG A 212 -1.41 5.01 10.19
C ARG A 212 -2.28 5.87 11.09
N GLU A 213 -1.76 7.05 11.43
CA GLU A 213 -2.49 8.13 12.12
C GLU A 213 -3.59 8.76 11.23
N ASP A 214 -4.03 8.04 10.20
CA ASP A 214 -4.93 8.51 9.17
C ASP A 214 -5.96 7.44 8.76
N TRP A 215 -7.13 7.89 8.30
CA TRP A 215 -8.29 7.14 7.80
C TRP A 215 -8.59 7.46 6.34
N ALA A 216 -7.78 8.31 5.69
CA ALA A 216 -8.02 8.67 4.30
C ALA A 216 -7.72 7.50 3.37
N GLN A 217 -8.77 6.90 2.83
CA GLN A 217 -8.71 6.20 1.56
C GLN A 217 -8.39 7.23 0.47
N SER A 218 -7.10 7.49 0.23
CA SER A 218 -6.67 8.15 -1.00
C SER A 218 -6.70 7.12 -2.14
N PHE A 219 -6.90 7.57 -3.38
CA PHE A 219 -6.76 6.71 -4.57
C PHE A 219 -5.33 6.17 -4.76
N GLY A 220 -4.40 6.49 -3.86
CA GLY A 220 -3.07 5.90 -3.73
C GLY A 220 -3.00 4.68 -2.79
N ASN A 221 -4.11 4.24 -2.17
CA ASN A 221 -4.15 2.93 -1.51
C ASN A 221 -4.15 1.83 -2.56
N MET A 222 -2.99 1.21 -2.74
CA MET A 222 -2.73 0.10 -3.67
C MET A 222 -3.67 -1.11 -3.51
N GLN A 223 -4.26 -1.28 -2.33
CA GLN A 223 -5.14 -2.41 -2.01
C GLN A 223 -6.62 -2.04 -2.10
N HIS A 224 -6.95 -0.76 -2.35
CA HIS A 224 -8.32 -0.26 -2.53
C HIS A 224 -9.32 -0.70 -1.44
N ASN A 225 -8.79 -0.90 -0.24
CA ASN A 225 -9.53 -1.37 0.91
C ASN A 225 -9.52 -0.31 2.03
N SER A 226 -10.36 -0.47 3.04
CA SER A 226 -10.31 0.40 4.23
C SER A 226 -9.23 -0.08 5.21
N LEU A 227 -8.03 -0.45 4.75
CA LEU A 227 -6.93 -0.96 5.59
C LEU A 227 -6.58 -0.08 6.80
N LEU A 228 -7.09 1.15 6.82
CA LEU A 228 -7.10 2.03 7.96
C LEU A 228 -8.13 1.50 8.97
N ASN A 229 -7.63 0.80 9.99
CA ASN A 229 -8.40 0.10 11.03
C ASN A 229 -9.29 1.01 11.91
N TRP A 230 -9.48 2.28 11.55
CA TRP A 230 -10.32 3.20 12.29
C TRP A 230 -11.79 2.76 12.26
N LYS A 231 -12.34 2.51 13.44
CA LYS A 231 -13.74 2.12 13.63
C LYS A 231 -14.50 3.23 14.33
N SER A 232 -15.78 3.39 14.00
CA SER A 232 -16.69 4.28 14.70
C SER A 232 -17.69 3.47 15.52
N ASN A 233 -17.94 3.88 16.76
CA ASN A 233 -18.97 3.27 17.62
C ASN A 233 -20.41 3.56 17.15
N THR A 234 -20.60 4.52 16.26
CA THR A 234 -21.92 5.01 15.82
C THR A 234 -21.88 5.46 14.36
N TYR A 235 -23.05 5.73 13.79
CA TYR A 235 -23.20 6.40 12.49
C TYR A 235 -23.65 7.86 12.65
N VAL A 236 -23.44 8.63 11.59
CA VAL A 236 -23.87 10.02 11.45
C VAL A 236 -25.32 10.06 11.01
N GLN A 237 -26.13 10.89 11.68
CA GLN A 237 -27.54 11.13 11.32
C GLN A 237 -27.71 12.49 10.63
N GLU A 238 -26.99 13.50 11.10
CA GLU A 238 -27.01 14.85 10.53
C GLU A 238 -25.57 15.35 10.40
N ALA A 239 -25.31 16.08 9.32
CA ALA A 239 -23.99 16.63 9.03
C ALA A 239 -24.11 18.00 8.38
N GLN A 240 -23.02 18.78 8.48
CA GLN A 240 -22.92 20.13 7.96
C GLN A 240 -21.68 20.27 7.07
N THR A 241 -21.76 21.20 6.12
CA THR A 241 -20.63 21.60 5.28
C THR A 241 -19.99 22.87 5.83
N ARG A 242 -18.66 22.96 5.76
CA ARG A 242 -17.89 24.17 6.06
C ARG A 242 -16.88 24.41 4.95
N ILE A 243 -16.86 25.63 4.41
CA ILE A 243 -15.78 26.06 3.52
C ILE A 243 -14.60 26.44 4.41
N LEU A 244 -13.49 25.74 4.27
CA LEU A 244 -12.30 26.01 5.04
C LEU A 244 -11.44 27.05 4.33
N PRO A 245 -10.91 28.06 5.06
CA PRO A 245 -9.78 28.81 4.54
C PRO A 245 -8.62 27.82 4.30
N TYR A 246 -7.75 28.14 3.35
CA TYR A 246 -6.50 27.39 3.12
C TYR A 246 -5.35 28.32 2.69
N GLY A 247 -5.50 29.61 3.02
CA GLY A 247 -4.54 30.66 2.65
C GLY A 247 -4.50 30.98 1.14
N GLY A 248 -5.62 30.80 0.43
CA GLY A 248 -5.79 31.20 -0.97
C GLY A 248 -5.02 30.37 -2.01
N GLY A 249 -5.14 30.78 -3.28
CA GLY A 249 -4.65 30.08 -4.47
C GLY A 249 -5.68 29.11 -5.05
N TYR A 250 -5.35 28.47 -6.17
CA TYR A 250 -6.17 27.40 -6.73
C TYR A 250 -5.72 26.06 -6.14
N LEU A 251 -6.66 25.20 -5.79
CA LEU A 251 -6.33 23.82 -5.47
C LEU A 251 -5.84 23.15 -6.76
N GLN A 252 -4.78 22.34 -6.67
CA GLN A 252 -4.18 21.69 -7.83
C GLN A 252 -4.99 20.49 -8.31
N GLU A 253 -5.05 20.31 -9.63
CA GLU A 253 -5.59 19.12 -10.27
C GLU A 253 -4.46 18.13 -10.54
N VAL A 254 -4.59 16.93 -9.98
CA VAL A 254 -3.88 15.77 -10.51
C VAL A 254 -4.80 15.09 -11.51
N GLY A 255 -4.60 15.34 -12.81
CA GLY A 255 -5.53 14.84 -13.83
C GLY A 255 -6.97 15.26 -13.55
N SER A 256 -7.94 14.34 -13.61
CA SER A 256 -9.36 14.60 -13.36
C SER A 256 -9.79 14.49 -11.88
N THR A 257 -8.88 14.18 -10.97
CA THR A 257 -9.24 13.65 -9.64
C THR A 257 -8.79 14.52 -8.46
N GLY A 258 -7.96 15.56 -8.66
CA GLY A 258 -7.65 16.56 -7.61
C GLY A 258 -6.66 16.08 -6.53
N ALA A 259 -5.95 17.02 -5.89
CA ALA A 259 -4.86 16.73 -4.95
C ALA A 259 -5.26 17.03 -3.48
N LEU A 260 -5.80 16.03 -2.76
CA LEU A 260 -6.05 16.10 -1.32
C LEU A 260 -5.50 14.84 -0.64
N ALA A 261 -4.91 15.02 0.53
CA ALA A 261 -4.53 13.93 1.43
C ALA A 261 -4.87 14.30 2.87
N ILE A 262 -4.81 13.34 3.78
CA ILE A 262 -4.88 13.59 5.22
C ILE A 262 -3.55 13.12 5.82
N TYR A 263 -3.16 13.72 6.94
CA TYR A 263 -2.07 13.24 7.77
C TYR A 263 -2.33 13.66 9.21
N LYS A 264 -2.22 12.72 10.16
CA LYS A 264 -2.56 12.92 11.58
C LYS A 264 -3.94 13.55 11.79
N ASN A 265 -4.95 13.09 11.05
CA ASN A 265 -6.32 13.62 11.11
C ASN A 265 -6.47 15.09 10.69
N LEU A 266 -5.53 15.59 9.87
CA LEU A 266 -5.51 16.96 9.36
C LEU A 266 -5.33 16.99 7.85
N PRO A 267 -6.02 17.90 7.12
CA PRO A 267 -5.95 17.94 5.67
C PRO A 267 -4.62 18.50 5.16
N LEU A 268 -4.11 17.85 4.12
CA LEU A 268 -3.01 18.28 3.28
C LEU A 268 -3.58 18.69 1.92
N VAL A 269 -3.29 19.92 1.52
CA VAL A 269 -3.76 20.49 0.25
C VAL A 269 -2.59 20.92 -0.62
N PHE A 270 -2.78 20.80 -1.92
CA PHE A 270 -1.80 21.19 -2.92
C PHE A 270 -2.38 22.37 -3.69
N THR A 271 -1.61 23.45 -3.74
CA THR A 271 -2.09 24.75 -4.25
C THR A 271 -1.15 25.31 -5.29
N GLN A 272 -1.70 26.13 -6.19
CA GLN A 272 -0.96 26.98 -7.12
C GLN A 272 -1.39 28.44 -6.89
N GLU A 273 -0.44 29.35 -6.70
CA GLU A 273 -0.74 30.72 -6.23
C GLU A 273 -1.29 31.64 -7.34
N THR A 274 -0.81 31.51 -8.57
CA THR A 274 -1.24 32.32 -9.72
C THR A 274 -1.22 31.49 -11.02
N THR A 275 -2.06 31.83 -12.00
CA THR A 275 -2.02 31.21 -13.34
C THR A 275 -0.95 31.83 -14.27
N GLY A 276 -0.11 32.74 -13.76
CA GLY A 276 0.96 33.42 -14.49
C GLY A 276 2.36 32.87 -14.16
N THR A 277 3.37 33.30 -14.91
CA THR A 277 4.77 32.85 -14.77
C THR A 277 5.57 33.80 -13.86
N PRO A 278 6.36 33.29 -12.88
CA PRO A 278 6.46 31.88 -12.47
C PRO A 278 5.28 31.48 -11.57
N THR A 279 4.68 30.33 -11.87
CA THR A 279 3.65 29.74 -11.00
C THR A 279 4.31 29.08 -9.80
N VAL A 280 3.91 29.48 -8.59
CA VAL A 280 4.40 28.88 -7.35
C VAL A 280 3.45 27.76 -6.92
N PHE A 281 3.99 26.55 -6.76
CA PHE A 281 3.26 25.38 -6.29
C PHE A 281 3.62 25.09 -4.84
N ASN A 282 2.61 24.75 -4.04
CA ASN A 282 2.82 24.52 -2.60
C ASN A 282 2.04 23.34 -2.08
N VAL A 283 2.66 22.62 -1.16
CA VAL A 283 2.00 21.70 -0.23
C VAL A 283 1.72 22.46 1.06
N LYS A 284 0.50 22.36 1.58
CA LYS A 284 0.09 22.99 2.85
C LYS A 284 -0.58 21.94 3.72
N GLN A 285 -0.20 21.84 4.99
CA GLN A 285 -1.02 21.15 5.99
C GLN A 285 -1.86 22.19 6.72
N LEU A 286 -3.14 21.90 6.93
CA LEU A 286 -4.07 22.78 7.61
C LEU A 286 -4.53 22.16 8.92
N ASP A 287 -4.92 22.99 9.87
CA ASP A 287 -5.66 22.52 11.04
C ASP A 287 -7.13 22.18 10.67
N SER A 288 -7.90 21.68 11.64
CA SER A 288 -9.32 21.34 11.44
C SER A 288 -10.23 22.55 11.13
N LYS A 289 -9.72 23.78 11.29
CA LYS A 289 -10.41 25.05 10.98
C LYS A 289 -9.95 25.63 9.63
N GLY A 290 -8.96 25.03 8.97
CA GLY A 290 -8.40 25.52 7.71
C GLY A 290 -7.20 26.46 7.85
N ASN A 291 -6.73 26.74 9.07
CA ASN A 291 -5.53 27.57 9.23
C ASN A 291 -4.30 26.80 8.73
N VAL A 292 -3.44 27.47 7.97
CA VAL A 292 -2.20 26.87 7.47
C VAL A 292 -1.24 26.64 8.64
N LEU A 293 -0.92 25.37 8.94
CA LEU A 293 0.07 25.00 9.94
C LEU A 293 1.48 25.18 9.42
N TRP A 294 1.71 24.73 8.18
CA TRP A 294 2.95 24.94 7.45
C TRP A 294 2.69 24.88 5.94
N LYS A 295 3.66 25.40 5.19
CA LYS A 295 3.65 25.47 3.74
C LYS A 295 5.06 25.16 3.22
N GLN A 296 5.14 24.30 2.21
CA GLN A 296 6.39 23.98 1.52
C GLN A 296 6.22 24.20 0.01
N GLY A 297 7.16 24.94 -0.60
CA GLY A 297 7.21 25.12 -2.05
C GLY A 297 7.70 23.85 -2.76
N VAL A 298 7.08 23.53 -3.89
CA VAL A 298 7.44 22.40 -4.77
C VAL A 298 7.58 22.87 -6.21
N ASP A 299 8.25 22.05 -7.03
CA ASP A 299 8.82 22.50 -8.30
C ASP A 299 7.79 22.72 -9.44
N ASP A 300 6.72 21.93 -9.50
CA ASP A 300 5.74 21.92 -10.61
C ASP A 300 4.46 21.19 -10.16
N VAL A 301 3.36 21.25 -10.93
CA VAL A 301 2.07 20.57 -10.63
C VAL A 301 2.26 19.07 -10.41
N ALA A 302 1.51 18.50 -9.47
CA ALA A 302 1.46 17.06 -9.24
C ALA A 302 0.97 16.30 -10.49
N LYS A 303 1.73 15.30 -10.93
CA LYS A 303 1.35 14.35 -11.98
C LYS A 303 0.56 13.16 -11.44
N SER A 304 0.88 12.75 -10.23
CA SER A 304 0.24 11.64 -9.52
C SER A 304 -0.41 12.15 -8.24
N TRP A 305 -1.39 11.38 -7.74
CA TRP A 305 -1.89 11.60 -6.40
C TRP A 305 -0.73 11.55 -5.40
N PRO A 306 -0.70 12.46 -4.42
CA PRO A 306 0.30 12.45 -3.36
C PRO A 306 0.19 11.15 -2.57
N LEU A 307 1.34 10.55 -2.25
CA LEU A 307 1.42 9.28 -1.53
C LEU A 307 2.07 9.53 -0.18
N ILE A 308 1.55 8.95 0.90
CA ILE A 308 2.11 9.09 2.25
C ILE A 308 2.39 7.69 2.78
N ASP A 309 3.62 7.46 3.22
CA ASP A 309 3.97 6.21 3.90
C ASP A 309 3.81 6.29 5.42
N GLU A 310 4.05 5.16 6.09
CA GLU A 310 3.83 5.01 7.53
C GLU A 310 4.79 5.82 8.39
N GLN A 311 5.91 6.24 7.82
CA GLN A 311 6.89 7.08 8.49
C GLN A 311 6.53 8.57 8.39
N GLY A 312 5.41 8.91 7.73
CA GLY A 312 5.00 10.30 7.51
C GLY A 312 5.81 10.99 6.42
N ARG A 313 6.32 10.24 5.44
CA ARG A 313 7.00 10.79 4.28
C ARG A 313 5.99 10.95 3.15
N LEU A 314 5.84 12.18 2.66
CA LEU A 314 4.99 12.52 1.53
C LEU A 314 5.80 12.46 0.23
N TYR A 315 5.40 11.59 -0.69
CA TYR A 315 5.96 11.46 -2.02
C TYR A 315 5.15 12.30 -3.00
N TYR A 316 5.82 13.26 -3.61
CA TYR A 316 5.28 14.19 -4.58
C TYR A 316 5.98 13.98 -5.92
N ILE A 317 5.22 13.67 -6.97
CA ILE A 317 5.77 13.47 -8.31
C ILE A 317 5.18 14.52 -9.25
N SER A 318 6.04 15.40 -9.77
CA SER A 318 5.62 16.50 -10.65
C SER A 318 5.36 16.06 -12.09
N LYS A 319 4.66 16.90 -12.88
CA LYS A 319 4.47 16.72 -14.33
C LYS A 319 5.79 16.69 -15.10
N SER A 320 6.75 17.49 -14.66
CA SER A 320 8.15 17.47 -15.14
C SER A 320 8.95 16.22 -14.74
N GLY A 321 8.37 15.26 -14.01
CA GLY A 321 9.03 14.00 -13.70
C GLY A 321 10.05 14.11 -12.56
N LYS A 322 9.83 15.01 -11.60
CA LYS A 322 10.65 15.16 -10.41
C LYS A 322 9.98 14.49 -9.22
N LEU A 323 10.72 13.67 -8.48
CA LEU A 323 10.29 13.08 -7.21
C LEU A 323 10.84 13.93 -6.06
N SER A 324 9.92 14.51 -5.28
CA SER A 324 10.22 15.16 -4.01
C SER A 324 9.64 14.32 -2.86
N ILE A 325 10.43 14.11 -1.80
CA ILE A 325 9.96 13.47 -0.56
C ILE A 325 10.02 14.50 0.56
N LEU A 326 8.88 14.75 1.20
CA LEU A 326 8.73 15.72 2.28
C LEU A 326 8.50 15.00 3.60
N ASP A 327 9.16 15.46 4.67
CA ASP A 327 8.96 14.96 6.03
C ASP A 327 7.78 15.68 6.69
N LEU A 328 6.63 15.01 6.80
CA LEU A 328 5.45 15.59 7.42
C LEU A 328 5.56 15.70 8.95
N ASN A 329 6.49 14.96 9.58
CA ASN A 329 6.78 15.12 11.00
C ASN A 329 7.62 16.37 11.29
N ASN A 330 8.23 16.94 10.26
CA ASN A 330 9.09 18.12 10.35
C ASN A 330 8.64 19.21 9.36
N SER A 331 7.36 19.57 9.46
CA SER A 331 6.72 20.69 8.73
C SER A 331 6.93 20.68 7.22
N GLY A 332 7.03 19.49 6.61
CA GLY A 332 7.18 19.31 5.17
C GLY A 332 8.62 19.50 4.66
N ASN A 333 9.64 19.46 5.52
CA ASN A 333 11.04 19.58 5.11
C ASN A 333 11.40 18.59 4.00
N ILE A 334 12.11 19.06 2.96
CA ILE A 334 12.49 18.23 1.82
C ILE A 334 13.61 17.25 2.23
N LEU A 335 13.29 15.96 2.25
CA LEU A 335 14.24 14.86 2.48
C LEU A 335 14.96 14.42 1.21
N PHE A 336 14.28 14.56 0.07
CA PHE A 336 14.75 14.09 -1.23
C PHE A 336 14.17 14.94 -2.35
N ASN A 337 14.97 15.25 -3.38
CA ASN A 337 14.49 15.95 -4.56
C ASN A 337 15.37 15.64 -5.79
N LYS A 338 14.93 14.75 -6.68
CA LYS A 338 15.66 14.38 -7.91
C LYS A 338 14.71 14.06 -9.06
N LEU A 339 15.19 14.15 -10.31
CA LEU A 339 14.46 13.66 -11.47
C LEU A 339 14.29 12.14 -11.41
N LEU A 340 13.17 11.64 -11.91
CA LEU A 340 12.94 10.20 -12.04
C LEU A 340 14.02 9.55 -12.90
N SER A 341 14.44 10.21 -13.98
CA SER A 341 15.50 9.72 -14.87
C SER A 341 16.85 9.51 -14.17
N GLU A 342 17.16 10.30 -13.15
CA GLU A 342 18.37 10.16 -12.33
C GLU A 342 18.31 8.94 -11.41
N ILE A 343 17.16 8.69 -10.77
CA ILE A 343 17.02 7.56 -9.82
C ILE A 343 16.69 6.24 -10.49
N THR A 344 16.15 6.29 -11.71
CA THR A 344 15.75 5.09 -12.45
C THR A 344 16.74 4.73 -13.57
N ASN A 345 17.98 5.22 -13.57
CA ASN A 345 18.95 4.92 -14.64
C ASN A 345 18.36 5.15 -16.06
N GLN A 346 17.70 6.29 -16.27
CA GLN A 346 17.00 6.66 -17.52
C GLN A 346 15.85 5.74 -17.95
N GLN A 347 15.43 4.78 -17.12
CA GLN A 347 14.33 3.87 -17.43
C GLN A 347 12.95 4.54 -17.44
N LEU A 348 12.83 5.69 -16.78
CA LEU A 348 11.57 6.43 -16.64
C LEU A 348 11.88 7.93 -16.51
N THR A 349 11.20 8.75 -17.30
CA THR A 349 11.36 10.22 -17.24
C THR A 349 10.14 10.88 -16.61
N THR A 350 8.94 10.41 -16.96
CA THR A 350 7.67 10.93 -16.46
C THR A 350 6.68 9.77 -16.23
N LEU A 351 5.59 10.06 -15.52
CA LEU A 351 4.49 9.11 -15.36
C LEU A 351 3.44 9.29 -16.46
N ASN A 352 2.77 8.21 -16.86
CA ASN A 352 1.57 8.30 -17.69
C ASN A 352 0.28 8.18 -16.86
N ASN A 353 0.35 7.59 -15.66
CA ASN A 353 -0.78 7.36 -14.77
C ASN A 353 -0.42 7.63 -13.30
N THR A 354 -1.38 7.42 -12.39
CA THR A 354 -1.20 7.60 -10.94
C THR A 354 -0.24 6.53 -10.41
N ALA A 355 0.78 6.99 -9.68
CA ALA A 355 1.70 6.14 -8.94
C ALA A 355 1.03 5.59 -7.67
N THR A 356 1.61 4.53 -7.17
CA THR A 356 1.10 3.81 -5.99
C THR A 356 2.25 3.50 -5.04
N ILE A 357 2.00 3.44 -3.73
CA ILE A 357 3.01 3.10 -2.73
C ILE A 357 2.62 1.84 -1.98
N GLY A 358 3.57 0.92 -1.79
CA GLY A 358 3.59 -0.27 -0.94
C GLY A 358 3.41 0.03 0.54
N TYR A 359 2.91 -0.93 1.32
CA TYR A 359 3.00 -0.88 2.79
C TYR A 359 4.47 -0.84 3.21
N ASP A 360 5.32 -1.57 2.50
CA ASP A 360 6.77 -1.54 2.62
C ASP A 360 7.45 -0.25 2.14
N GLY A 361 6.69 0.72 1.61
CA GLY A 361 7.22 1.98 1.05
C GLY A 361 7.72 1.87 -0.40
N THR A 362 7.55 0.74 -1.07
CA THR A 362 7.91 0.56 -2.49
C THR A 362 7.04 1.43 -3.39
N LEU A 363 7.64 2.20 -4.30
CA LEU A 363 6.89 3.02 -5.25
C LEU A 363 6.67 2.26 -6.56
N TYR A 364 5.45 2.28 -7.08
CA TYR A 364 5.06 1.71 -8.37
C TYR A 364 4.75 2.85 -9.32
N LEU A 365 5.57 2.99 -10.36
CA LEU A 365 5.60 4.15 -11.25
C LEU A 365 5.20 3.73 -12.67
N PRO A 366 3.94 3.88 -13.08
CA PRO A 366 3.51 3.63 -14.44
C PRO A 366 3.94 4.76 -15.39
N SER A 367 4.53 4.38 -16.52
CA SER A 367 4.97 5.25 -17.61
C SER A 367 4.62 4.65 -18.98
N ASP A 368 4.87 5.43 -20.02
CA ASP A 368 4.79 5.01 -21.42
C ASP A 368 5.79 3.89 -21.78
N THR A 369 6.94 3.84 -21.10
CA THR A 369 7.95 2.77 -21.26
C THR A 369 7.72 1.57 -20.33
N GLY A 370 6.64 1.58 -19.55
CA GLY A 370 6.23 0.51 -18.65
C GLY A 370 6.13 0.90 -17.19
N ILE A 371 6.14 -0.10 -16.31
CA ILE A 371 6.03 0.11 -14.85
C ILE A 371 7.39 -0.14 -14.22
N VAL A 372 7.85 0.81 -13.42
CA VAL A 372 9.06 0.68 -12.60
C VAL A 372 8.67 0.58 -11.12
N ALA A 373 9.13 -0.48 -10.44
CA ALA A 373 9.01 -0.58 -8.98
C ALA A 373 10.33 -0.13 -8.32
N LEU A 374 10.27 0.89 -7.46
CA LEU A 374 11.42 1.39 -6.68
C LEU A 374 11.32 0.94 -5.23
N SER A 375 12.41 0.40 -4.70
CA SER A 375 12.55 0.13 -3.26
C SER A 375 12.32 1.38 -2.42
N ALA A 376 11.90 1.18 -1.18
CA ALA A 376 11.59 2.27 -0.26
C ALA A 376 12.76 3.26 -0.06
N TYR A 377 12.41 4.51 0.25
CA TYR A 377 13.39 5.51 0.69
C TYR A 377 14.12 5.01 1.96
N PRO A 378 15.46 5.17 2.04
CA PRO A 378 16.31 6.04 1.22
C PRO A 378 16.94 5.39 -0.02
N GLN A 379 16.74 4.10 -0.27
CA GLN A 379 17.45 3.40 -1.34
C GLN A 379 16.98 3.82 -2.74
N LEU A 380 15.66 3.86 -2.96
CA LEU A 380 15.03 4.24 -4.25
C LEU A 380 15.61 3.53 -5.48
N LYS A 381 16.15 2.31 -5.31
CA LYS A 381 16.70 1.48 -6.39
C LYS A 381 15.58 0.70 -7.07
N ILE A 382 15.70 0.50 -8.40
CA ILE A 382 14.76 -0.33 -9.18
C ILE A 382 14.80 -1.79 -8.67
N ARG A 383 13.65 -2.30 -8.22
CA ARG A 383 13.39 -3.70 -7.86
C ARG A 383 13.11 -4.55 -9.09
N TRP A 384 12.25 -4.06 -9.96
CA TRP A 384 11.86 -4.70 -11.21
C TRP A 384 11.28 -3.67 -12.18
N LYS A 385 11.21 -4.03 -13.46
CA LYS A 385 10.56 -3.25 -14.52
C LYS A 385 9.68 -4.19 -15.34
N TYR A 386 8.43 -3.80 -15.57
CA TYR A 386 7.58 -4.38 -16.60
C TYR A 386 7.71 -3.56 -17.88
N THR A 387 7.97 -4.22 -19.01
CA THR A 387 8.07 -3.58 -20.31
C THR A 387 6.83 -3.92 -21.15
N PRO A 388 6.00 -2.93 -21.52
CA PRO A 388 4.81 -3.14 -22.34
C PRO A 388 5.21 -3.47 -23.79
N LYS A 389 4.30 -4.07 -24.55
CA LYS A 389 4.49 -4.21 -26.00
C LYS A 389 4.36 -2.85 -26.69
N THR A 390 4.72 -2.80 -27.96
CA THR A 390 4.50 -1.62 -28.79
C THR A 390 3.03 -1.17 -28.73
N ASN A 391 2.80 0.13 -28.56
CA ASN A 391 1.48 0.77 -28.44
C ASN A 391 0.69 0.46 -27.15
N GLU A 392 1.27 -0.23 -26.19
CA GLU A 392 0.60 -0.52 -24.92
C GLU A 392 0.85 0.57 -23.86
N LEU A 393 -0.21 1.03 -23.21
CA LEU A 393 -0.16 1.90 -22.03
C LEU A 393 -0.49 1.11 -20.77
N CYS A 394 0.25 1.37 -19.69
CA CYS A 394 0.02 0.76 -18.38
C CYS A 394 -0.88 1.64 -17.51
N GLY A 395 -1.87 1.03 -16.85
CA GLY A 395 -2.68 1.65 -15.80
C GLY A 395 -1.96 1.70 -14.44
N PRO A 396 -2.64 2.23 -13.40
CA PRO A 396 -2.16 2.15 -12.02
C PRO A 396 -1.96 0.71 -11.56
N VAL A 397 -1.05 0.53 -10.60
CA VAL A 397 -0.77 -0.78 -9.99
C VAL A 397 -1.55 -0.93 -8.71
N SER A 398 -2.22 -2.07 -8.56
CA SER A 398 -2.83 -2.52 -7.32
C SER A 398 -2.09 -3.73 -6.78
N LEU A 399 -2.06 -3.91 -5.46
CA LEU A 399 -1.41 -5.08 -4.84
C LEU A 399 -2.43 -5.99 -4.16
N SER A 400 -2.08 -7.27 -4.04
CA SER A 400 -2.74 -8.16 -3.09
C SER A 400 -2.60 -7.62 -1.65
N PRO A 401 -3.57 -7.88 -0.76
CA PRO A 401 -3.44 -7.60 0.67
C PRO A 401 -2.13 -8.07 1.32
N ASP A 402 -1.52 -9.18 0.88
CA ASP A 402 -0.22 -9.66 1.38
C ASP A 402 0.99 -9.07 0.64
N GLU A 403 0.77 -8.26 -0.40
CA GLU A 403 1.77 -7.66 -1.29
C GLU A 403 2.64 -8.66 -2.08
N SER A 404 2.23 -9.93 -2.17
CA SER A 404 2.92 -10.93 -3.00
C SER A 404 2.67 -10.73 -4.50
N LYS A 405 1.54 -10.13 -4.89
CA LYS A 405 1.12 -9.97 -6.29
C LYS A 405 0.83 -8.51 -6.63
N SER A 406 1.09 -8.17 -7.88
CA SER A 406 0.75 -6.87 -8.47
C SER A 406 -0.23 -7.06 -9.64
N PHE A 407 -1.20 -6.17 -9.75
CA PHE A 407 -2.27 -6.20 -10.73
C PHE A 407 -2.36 -4.86 -11.44
N PHE A 408 -2.45 -4.85 -12.77
CA PHE A 408 -2.70 -3.64 -13.54
C PHE A 408 -3.32 -3.97 -14.89
N ILE A 409 -3.93 -2.96 -15.51
CA ILE A 409 -4.52 -3.08 -16.84
C ILE A 409 -3.51 -2.54 -17.85
N VAL A 410 -3.32 -3.28 -18.94
CA VAL A 410 -2.55 -2.82 -20.10
C VAL A 410 -3.51 -2.58 -21.26
N VAL A 411 -3.41 -1.42 -21.91
CA VAL A 411 -4.28 -1.01 -23.03
C VAL A 411 -3.46 -0.87 -24.30
N ASP A 412 -3.75 -1.67 -25.32
CA ASP A 412 -3.26 -1.45 -26.69
C ASP A 412 -4.01 -0.26 -27.29
N THR A 413 -3.30 0.85 -27.49
CA THR A 413 -3.85 2.12 -27.96
C THR A 413 -4.29 2.11 -29.42
N GLN A 414 -3.78 1.17 -30.24
CA GLN A 414 -4.19 1.03 -31.64
C GLN A 414 -5.43 0.14 -31.75
N GLN A 415 -5.41 -1.02 -31.09
CA GLN A 415 -6.53 -1.97 -31.13
C GLN A 415 -7.68 -1.58 -30.21
N LYS A 416 -7.44 -0.68 -29.26
CA LYS A 416 -8.38 -0.28 -28.20
C LYS A 416 -8.84 -1.47 -27.36
N LYS A 417 -7.96 -2.45 -27.21
CA LYS A 417 -8.16 -3.68 -26.45
C LYS A 417 -7.22 -3.71 -25.27
N SER A 418 -7.66 -4.32 -24.18
CA SER A 418 -6.94 -4.25 -22.92
C SER A 418 -7.02 -5.58 -22.18
N ARG A 419 -6.09 -5.80 -21.25
CA ARG A 419 -5.94 -7.05 -20.50
C ARG A 419 -5.56 -6.74 -19.05
N LEU A 420 -6.02 -7.58 -18.14
CA LEU A 420 -5.47 -7.62 -16.78
C LEU A 420 -4.14 -8.41 -16.83
N VAL A 421 -3.09 -7.83 -16.24
CA VAL A 421 -1.79 -8.46 -16.03
C VAL A 421 -1.59 -8.70 -14.54
N VAL A 422 -1.10 -9.89 -14.20
CA VAL A 422 -0.73 -10.29 -12.84
C VAL A 422 0.76 -10.57 -12.81
N LEU A 423 1.49 -9.88 -11.92
CA LEU A 423 2.91 -10.11 -11.68
C LEU A 423 3.18 -10.67 -10.28
N ASP A 424 4.28 -11.41 -10.15
CA ASP A 424 4.93 -11.64 -8.86
C ASP A 424 5.57 -10.32 -8.42
N ASN A 425 5.11 -9.75 -7.31
CA ASN A 425 5.60 -8.44 -6.85
C ASN A 425 7.05 -8.51 -6.32
N LEU A 426 7.58 -9.71 -6.06
CA LEU A 426 8.94 -9.91 -5.53
C LEU A 426 10.00 -9.75 -6.63
N ASP A 427 9.67 -10.06 -7.88
CA ASP A 427 10.61 -9.91 -8.98
C ASP A 427 10.05 -9.38 -10.30
N GLY A 428 8.76 -9.05 -10.35
CA GLY A 428 8.11 -8.47 -11.53
C GLY A 428 7.90 -9.45 -12.67
N SER A 429 8.05 -10.76 -12.43
CA SER A 429 7.74 -11.78 -13.43
C SER A 429 6.24 -11.89 -13.67
N ILE A 430 5.84 -12.14 -14.92
CA ILE A 430 4.44 -12.30 -15.30
C ILE A 430 3.95 -13.66 -14.82
N LEU A 431 2.92 -13.65 -13.97
CA LEU A 431 2.23 -14.85 -13.49
C LEU A 431 1.06 -15.22 -14.41
N ALA A 432 0.29 -14.21 -14.83
CA ALA A 432 -0.84 -14.39 -15.73
C ALA A 432 -1.18 -13.13 -16.52
N THR A 433 -1.85 -13.33 -17.66
CA THR A 433 -2.52 -12.28 -18.43
C THR A 433 -3.92 -12.80 -18.75
N SER A 434 -4.95 -11.96 -18.59
CA SER A 434 -6.33 -12.39 -18.81
C SER A 434 -6.62 -12.75 -20.27
N ASP A 435 -7.24 -13.89 -20.54
CA ASP A 435 -7.72 -14.23 -21.90
C ASP A 435 -8.95 -13.40 -22.32
N THR A 436 -9.69 -12.86 -21.35
CA THR A 436 -10.83 -11.97 -21.57
C THR A 436 -10.37 -10.58 -21.98
N VAL A 437 -10.98 -10.04 -23.05
CA VAL A 437 -10.62 -8.71 -23.58
C VAL A 437 -11.41 -7.68 -22.78
N LEU A 438 -10.71 -6.67 -22.29
CA LEU A 438 -11.27 -5.48 -21.69
C LEU A 438 -11.21 -4.32 -22.70
N ASP A 439 -12.11 -3.35 -22.61
CA ASP A 439 -12.20 -2.21 -23.53
C ASP A 439 -12.82 -0.97 -22.85
N GLY A 440 -13.17 0.05 -23.63
CA GLY A 440 -13.90 1.22 -23.12
C GLY A 440 -13.07 2.26 -22.34
N TYR A 441 -11.74 2.15 -22.34
CA TYR A 441 -10.87 3.09 -21.59
C TYR A 441 -10.51 4.36 -22.37
N GLN A 442 -10.82 4.43 -23.67
CA GLN A 442 -10.58 5.63 -24.47
C GLN A 442 -11.74 6.62 -24.31
N ASN A 443 -11.43 7.87 -24.01
CA ASN A 443 -12.36 8.99 -24.09
C ASN A 443 -11.68 10.13 -24.85
N ASP A 444 -12.22 10.45 -26.03
CA ASP A 444 -11.59 11.26 -27.07
C ASP A 444 -10.17 10.77 -27.42
N ILE A 445 -9.15 11.60 -27.22
CA ILE A 445 -7.73 11.29 -27.47
C ILE A 445 -7.03 10.71 -26.24
N ASN A 446 -7.69 10.67 -25.08
CA ASN A 446 -7.10 10.29 -23.81
C ASN A 446 -7.53 8.87 -23.41
N PHE A 447 -6.68 8.22 -22.62
CA PHE A 447 -6.97 6.92 -22.01
C PHE A 447 -7.11 7.06 -20.50
N TYR A 448 -8.26 6.63 -19.97
CA TYR A 448 -8.57 6.64 -18.55
C TYR A 448 -8.66 5.20 -18.05
N ILE A 449 -7.56 4.74 -17.44
CA ILE A 449 -7.42 3.36 -16.96
C ILE A 449 -7.63 3.36 -15.45
N PRO A 450 -8.71 2.76 -14.92
CA PRO A 450 -8.93 2.64 -13.49
C PRO A 450 -7.94 1.64 -12.87
N ALA A 451 -7.66 1.81 -11.58
CA ALA A 451 -6.90 0.83 -10.82
C ALA A 451 -7.76 -0.43 -10.56
N PRO A 452 -7.22 -1.66 -10.74
CA PRO A 452 -7.89 -2.88 -10.28
C PRO A 452 -8.17 -2.85 -8.77
N VAL A 453 -9.23 -3.49 -8.30
CA VAL A 453 -9.59 -3.52 -6.87
C VAL A 453 -9.46 -4.95 -6.36
N VAL A 454 -8.62 -5.20 -5.35
CA VAL A 454 -8.20 -6.56 -4.96
C VAL A 454 -8.78 -6.97 -3.60
N GLN A 455 -9.56 -8.05 -3.59
CA GLN A 455 -10.17 -8.67 -2.39
C GLN A 455 -9.43 -9.97 -2.04
N ASP A 456 -9.10 -10.14 -0.75
CA ASP A 456 -8.64 -11.39 -0.13
C ASP A 456 -7.48 -12.12 -0.84
N ASN A 457 -6.54 -11.38 -1.44
CA ASN A 457 -5.39 -11.87 -2.23
C ASN A 457 -5.71 -12.62 -3.53
N THR A 458 -6.94 -13.11 -3.69
CA THR A 458 -7.29 -14.02 -4.78
C THR A 458 -8.29 -13.42 -5.75
N ARG A 459 -9.07 -12.39 -5.40
CA ARG A 459 -10.09 -11.84 -6.28
C ARG A 459 -9.78 -10.41 -6.70
N VAL A 460 -9.98 -10.12 -7.99
CA VAL A 460 -9.69 -8.83 -8.59
C VAL A 460 -10.92 -8.33 -9.34
N PHE A 461 -11.39 -7.15 -8.98
CA PHE A 461 -12.48 -6.46 -9.66
C PHE A 461 -11.89 -5.44 -10.64
N VAL A 462 -12.36 -5.48 -11.89
CA VAL A 462 -11.92 -4.59 -12.95
C VAL A 462 -13.13 -3.96 -13.62
N LEU A 463 -13.25 -2.64 -13.50
CA LEU A 463 -14.28 -1.88 -14.18
C LEU A 463 -13.94 -1.82 -15.68
N ASN A 464 -14.83 -2.31 -16.54
CA ASN A 464 -14.59 -2.32 -17.98
C ASN A 464 -14.87 -0.94 -18.58
N GLY A 465 -13.83 -0.14 -18.73
CA GLY A 465 -13.90 1.28 -19.08
C GLY A 465 -13.70 2.18 -17.86
N PHE A 466 -14.41 3.31 -17.81
CA PHE A 466 -14.30 4.29 -16.72
C PHE A 466 -15.70 4.73 -16.25
N ASP A 467 -15.97 6.03 -16.17
CA ASP A 467 -17.17 6.62 -15.56
C ASP A 467 -18.51 6.24 -16.21
N ASN A 468 -18.48 5.74 -17.44
CA ASN A 468 -19.65 5.28 -18.19
C ASN A 468 -19.70 3.75 -18.33
N SER A 469 -18.92 3.01 -17.53
CA SER A 469 -18.90 1.56 -17.60
C SER A 469 -20.23 0.95 -17.20
N ASN A 470 -20.67 -0.09 -17.91
CA ASN A 470 -21.83 -0.91 -17.57
C ASN A 470 -21.46 -2.35 -17.21
N GLN A 471 -20.16 -2.66 -17.08
CA GLN A 471 -19.67 -4.00 -16.84
C GLN A 471 -18.50 -4.01 -15.85
N LEU A 472 -18.59 -4.89 -14.85
CA LEU A 472 -17.53 -5.13 -13.88
C LEU A 472 -17.09 -6.59 -14.01
N PHE A 473 -15.82 -6.79 -14.37
CA PHE A 473 -15.21 -8.11 -14.39
C PHE A 473 -14.71 -8.50 -13.01
N VAL A 474 -14.78 -9.80 -12.74
CA VAL A 474 -14.31 -10.43 -11.51
C VAL A 474 -13.38 -11.57 -11.90
N PHE A 475 -12.09 -11.40 -11.61
CA PHE A 475 -11.06 -12.39 -11.86
C PHE A 475 -10.68 -13.05 -10.55
N ASP A 476 -10.80 -14.38 -10.46
CA ASP A 476 -10.23 -15.15 -9.36
C ASP A 476 -8.88 -15.72 -9.79
N THR A 477 -7.91 -15.63 -8.88
CA THR A 477 -6.55 -16.10 -9.02
C THR A 477 -6.25 -17.14 -7.94
N ASP A 478 -5.39 -18.10 -8.26
CA ASP A 478 -4.87 -19.03 -7.25
C ASP A 478 -3.71 -18.42 -6.43
N ASP A 479 -3.18 -19.20 -5.48
CA ASP A 479 -2.04 -18.78 -4.66
C ASP A 479 -0.80 -18.45 -5.50
N LYS A 480 -0.65 -19.05 -6.68
CA LYS A 480 0.46 -18.80 -7.62
C LYS A 480 0.19 -17.63 -8.55
N GLY A 481 -0.98 -16.99 -8.46
CA GLY A 481 -1.36 -15.84 -9.29
C GLY A 481 -1.89 -16.19 -10.68
N ALA A 482 -2.14 -17.47 -10.97
CA ALA A 482 -2.80 -17.88 -12.20
C ALA A 482 -4.28 -17.48 -12.15
N ILE A 483 -4.81 -16.89 -13.23
CA ILE A 483 -6.24 -16.58 -13.33
C ILE A 483 -6.99 -17.89 -13.58
N VAL A 484 -7.78 -18.34 -12.60
CA VAL A 484 -8.50 -19.62 -12.63
C VAL A 484 -9.97 -19.47 -13.01
N ARG A 485 -10.54 -18.27 -12.82
CA ARG A 485 -11.93 -17.99 -13.17
C ARG A 485 -12.11 -16.53 -13.55
N THR A 486 -12.89 -16.28 -14.60
CA THR A 486 -13.36 -14.95 -14.98
C THR A 486 -14.87 -14.92 -15.00
N GLN A 487 -15.46 -13.97 -14.30
CA GLN A 487 -16.89 -13.69 -14.30
C GLN A 487 -17.11 -12.19 -14.56
N PHE A 488 -18.36 -11.79 -14.77
CA PHE A 488 -18.71 -10.38 -14.84
C PHE A 488 -20.15 -10.16 -14.37
N ILE A 489 -20.46 -8.90 -14.03
CA ILE A 489 -21.82 -8.39 -13.84
C ILE A 489 -22.06 -7.23 -14.80
N THR A 490 -23.29 -7.06 -15.28
CA THR A 490 -23.69 -5.93 -16.13
C THR A 490 -24.86 -5.19 -15.52
N SER A 491 -24.88 -3.88 -15.67
CA SER A 491 -25.90 -3.01 -15.07
C SER A 491 -27.06 -2.63 -16.01
N GLY A 492 -27.02 -3.07 -17.27
CA GLY A 492 -28.05 -2.80 -18.29
C GLY A 492 -27.47 -2.05 -19.50
N ASN A 493 -28.36 -1.69 -20.45
CA ASN A 493 -27.99 -1.07 -21.73
C ASN A 493 -28.29 0.44 -21.82
N SER A 494 -28.73 1.12 -20.75
CA SER A 494 -29.09 2.54 -20.79
C SER A 494 -28.06 3.44 -20.09
N GLU A 495 -27.87 4.66 -20.61
CA GLU A 495 -26.80 5.61 -20.26
C GLU A 495 -26.73 6.02 -18.77
N ASN A 496 -27.78 5.76 -17.98
CA ASN A 496 -27.82 6.05 -16.52
C ASN A 496 -27.88 4.77 -15.65
N THR A 497 -27.55 3.61 -16.21
CA THR A 497 -27.52 2.32 -15.52
C THR A 497 -26.12 1.74 -15.53
N GLY A 498 -25.10 2.53 -15.20
CA GLY A 498 -23.70 2.08 -15.15
C GLY A 498 -23.27 1.46 -13.80
N ILE A 499 -21.97 1.21 -13.68
CA ILE A 499 -21.28 0.65 -12.51
C ILE A 499 -20.15 1.59 -12.11
N SER A 500 -20.02 1.91 -10.81
CA SER A 500 -18.84 2.64 -10.31
C SER A 500 -17.68 1.69 -10.04
N GLN A 501 -16.46 2.24 -9.93
CA GLN A 501 -15.35 1.50 -9.33
C GLN A 501 -15.75 1.04 -7.91
N PRO A 502 -15.53 -0.24 -7.55
CA PRO A 502 -15.90 -0.75 -6.23
C PRO A 502 -14.91 -0.31 -5.15
N VAL A 503 -15.36 -0.37 -3.90
CA VAL A 503 -14.51 -0.23 -2.71
C VAL A 503 -14.67 -1.41 -1.78
N ILE A 504 -13.58 -1.74 -1.07
CA ILE A 504 -13.55 -2.86 -0.13
C ILE A 504 -13.44 -2.32 1.30
N ASN A 505 -14.25 -2.83 2.23
CA ASN A 505 -14.11 -2.48 3.65
C ASN A 505 -13.19 -3.47 4.39
N ALA A 506 -12.95 -3.22 5.68
CA ALA A 506 -12.07 -4.05 6.51
C ALA A 506 -12.63 -5.46 6.80
N GLU A 507 -13.89 -5.72 6.48
CA GLU A 507 -14.56 -7.02 6.58
C GLU A 507 -14.61 -7.74 5.23
N SER A 508 -13.86 -7.25 4.23
CA SER A 508 -13.85 -7.74 2.85
C SER A 508 -15.21 -7.68 2.15
N ASN A 509 -16.14 -6.83 2.60
CA ASN A 509 -17.34 -6.49 1.84
C ASN A 509 -16.98 -5.54 0.69
N VAL A 510 -17.59 -5.76 -0.47
CA VAL A 510 -17.38 -4.97 -1.68
C VAL A 510 -18.63 -4.14 -1.96
N PHE A 511 -18.48 -2.81 -1.97
CA PHE A 511 -19.55 -1.86 -2.24
C PHE A 511 -19.30 -1.11 -3.54
N LEU A 512 -20.37 -0.78 -4.25
CA LEU A 512 -20.33 -0.09 -5.54
C LEU A 512 -21.65 0.66 -5.78
N VAL A 513 -21.63 1.59 -6.72
CA VAL A 513 -22.87 2.09 -7.35
C VAL A 513 -23.23 1.14 -8.49
N PHE A 514 -24.47 0.67 -8.48
CA PHE A 514 -25.02 -0.20 -9.51
C PHE A 514 -26.45 0.25 -9.80
N GLN A 515 -26.79 0.49 -11.07
CA GLN A 515 -28.12 0.98 -11.47
C GLN A 515 -28.57 2.24 -10.69
N SER A 516 -27.66 3.20 -10.56
CA SER A 516 -27.87 4.44 -9.82
C SER A 516 -28.19 4.29 -8.32
N LYS A 517 -27.91 3.13 -7.72
CA LYS A 517 -28.14 2.85 -6.29
C LYS A 517 -26.87 2.29 -5.66
N LEU A 518 -26.78 2.39 -4.33
CA LEU A 518 -25.76 1.65 -3.59
C LEU A 518 -26.06 0.15 -3.70
N ALA A 519 -25.02 -0.65 -3.91
CA ALA A 519 -25.11 -2.10 -3.93
C ALA A 519 -23.93 -2.75 -3.22
N LYS A 520 -24.13 -3.98 -2.77
CA LYS A 520 -23.11 -4.87 -2.22
C LYS A 520 -22.91 -6.05 -3.17
N TYR A 521 -21.68 -6.37 -3.53
CA TYR A 521 -21.40 -7.55 -4.36
C TYR A 521 -21.53 -8.83 -3.53
N ASN A 522 -22.32 -9.78 -4.02
CA ASN A 522 -22.46 -11.12 -3.47
C ASN A 522 -21.60 -12.11 -4.28
N GLU A 523 -20.49 -12.52 -3.69
CA GLU A 523 -19.54 -13.47 -4.26
C GLU A 523 -20.19 -14.80 -4.67
N LYS A 524 -21.03 -15.39 -3.81
CA LYS A 524 -21.58 -16.73 -4.03
C LYS A 524 -22.48 -16.78 -5.26
N LEU A 525 -23.16 -15.67 -5.52
CA LEU A 525 -24.13 -15.54 -6.60
C LEU A 525 -23.56 -14.78 -7.81
N ASN A 526 -22.35 -14.23 -7.70
CA ASN A 526 -21.75 -13.32 -8.68
C ASN A 526 -22.76 -12.25 -9.16
N LYS A 527 -23.33 -11.49 -8.21
CA LYS A 527 -24.30 -10.43 -8.51
C LYS A 527 -24.13 -9.24 -7.58
N ALA A 528 -24.58 -8.06 -8.01
CA ALA A 528 -24.76 -6.91 -7.14
C ALA A 528 -26.13 -7.00 -6.44
N GLU A 529 -26.15 -6.93 -5.11
CA GLU A 529 -27.36 -6.82 -4.30
C GLU A 529 -27.64 -5.35 -4.02
N VAL A 530 -28.66 -4.83 -4.69
CA VAL A 530 -29.03 -3.41 -4.65
C VAL A 530 -29.72 -3.08 -3.34
N PHE A 531 -29.33 -1.95 -2.75
CA PHE A 531 -30.00 -1.38 -1.60
C PHE A 531 -31.13 -0.49 -2.13
N GLU A 532 -32.29 -1.08 -2.41
CA GLU A 532 -33.41 -0.42 -3.13
C GLU A 532 -33.83 0.93 -2.53
N LYS A 533 -33.76 1.04 -1.20
CA LYS A 533 -34.11 2.26 -0.45
C LYS A 533 -32.99 3.30 -0.43
N SER A 534 -31.81 3.02 -0.99
CA SER A 534 -30.69 3.98 -1.00
C SER A 534 -31.00 5.20 -1.88
N ALA A 535 -30.41 6.34 -1.53
CA ALA A 535 -30.45 7.53 -2.36
C ALA A 535 -29.91 7.24 -3.77
N THR A 536 -30.42 7.97 -4.76
CA THR A 536 -29.94 7.88 -6.14
C THR A 536 -28.53 8.46 -6.23
N LEU A 537 -27.66 7.76 -6.98
CA LEU A 537 -26.25 8.09 -7.18
C LEU A 537 -25.93 8.05 -8.67
N ASN A 538 -25.09 8.98 -9.15
CA ASN A 538 -24.46 8.86 -10.44
C ASN A 538 -23.39 7.73 -10.44
N THR A 539 -23.19 7.07 -11.57
CA THR A 539 -22.24 5.95 -11.74
C THR A 539 -20.79 6.38 -11.59
N ALA A 540 -20.49 7.63 -11.90
CA ALA A 540 -19.18 8.25 -11.73
C ALA A 540 -18.93 8.76 -10.29
N SER A 541 -19.85 8.48 -9.35
CA SER A 541 -19.67 8.81 -7.93
C SER A 541 -18.44 8.12 -7.38
N ILE A 542 -17.72 8.84 -6.51
CA ILE A 542 -16.66 8.22 -5.71
C ILE A 542 -17.30 7.63 -4.48
N VAL A 543 -17.08 6.35 -4.25
CA VAL A 543 -17.47 5.65 -3.04
C VAL A 543 -16.23 5.50 -2.16
N LEU A 544 -16.38 5.67 -0.86
CA LEU A 544 -15.37 5.35 0.15
C LEU A 544 -16.03 4.54 1.27
N THR A 545 -15.23 3.81 2.03
CA THR A 545 -15.72 3.08 3.19
C THR A 545 -14.74 3.09 4.37
N ASP A 546 -15.30 2.83 5.53
CA ASP A 546 -14.67 2.92 6.83
C ASP A 546 -14.59 1.51 7.45
N ALA A 547 -13.76 1.27 8.48
CA ALA A 547 -13.60 -0.10 9.00
C ALA A 547 -14.82 -0.61 9.81
N SER A 548 -15.86 0.21 9.94
CA SER A 548 -17.17 -0.12 10.51
C SER A 548 -18.25 -0.28 9.45
N SER A 549 -17.86 -0.43 8.18
CA SER A 549 -18.78 -0.65 7.06
C SER A 549 -19.74 0.53 6.84
N ARG A 550 -19.33 1.74 7.23
CA ARG A 550 -20.01 2.97 6.78
C ARG A 550 -19.53 3.28 5.38
N ILE A 551 -20.44 3.72 4.53
CA ILE A 551 -20.16 4.03 3.13
C ILE A 551 -20.42 5.51 2.93
N TYR A 552 -19.54 6.19 2.20
CA TYR A 552 -19.70 7.59 1.85
C TYR A 552 -19.60 7.71 0.34
N ALA A 553 -20.43 8.57 -0.25
CA ALA A 553 -20.39 8.85 -1.67
C ALA A 553 -20.40 10.35 -1.92
N THR A 554 -19.63 10.80 -2.92
CA THR A 554 -19.84 12.11 -3.54
C THR A 554 -20.42 11.89 -4.92
N ASP A 555 -21.54 12.57 -5.21
CA ASP A 555 -22.16 12.62 -6.53
C ASP A 555 -21.90 14.02 -7.13
N PRO A 556 -20.77 14.19 -7.85
CA PRO A 556 -20.36 15.49 -8.36
C PRO A 556 -21.18 15.96 -9.58
N TYR A 557 -22.03 15.10 -10.14
CA TYR A 557 -22.79 15.37 -11.38
C TYR A 557 -24.28 15.63 -11.11
N SER A 558 -24.81 15.23 -9.95
CA SER A 558 -26.16 15.58 -9.51
C SER A 558 -26.39 17.10 -9.36
N THR A 559 -27.64 17.54 -9.50
CA THR A 559 -28.06 18.94 -9.28
C THR A 559 -29.24 18.97 -8.30
N PRO A 560 -29.07 19.49 -7.06
CA PRO A 560 -27.81 19.96 -6.47
C PRO A 560 -26.83 18.80 -6.26
N LYS A 561 -25.53 19.11 -6.23
CA LYS A 561 -24.47 18.12 -5.97
C LYS A 561 -24.61 17.59 -4.56
N MET A 562 -24.42 16.30 -4.36
CA MET A 562 -24.67 15.66 -3.07
C MET A 562 -23.43 14.96 -2.51
N ILE A 563 -23.25 15.06 -1.20
CA ILE A 563 -22.44 14.12 -0.42
C ILE A 563 -23.40 13.30 0.44
N LEU A 564 -23.23 11.99 0.41
CA LEU A 564 -24.15 11.02 0.96
C LEU A 564 -23.41 10.08 1.90
N GLY A 565 -24.06 9.76 3.02
CA GLY A 565 -23.60 8.73 3.94
C GLY A 565 -24.59 7.58 3.98
N PHE A 566 -24.08 6.37 4.04
CA PHE A 566 -24.86 5.14 4.10
C PHE A 566 -24.40 4.19 5.20
N GLN A 567 -25.34 3.37 5.64
CA GLN A 567 -25.13 2.24 6.52
C GLN A 567 -25.14 0.95 5.70
N ASN A 568 -24.39 -0.06 6.14
CA ASN A 568 -24.51 -1.43 5.64
C ASN A 568 -25.76 -2.12 6.23
N ASP A 569 -26.93 -1.53 5.94
CA ASP A 569 -28.26 -2.00 6.33
C ASP A 569 -29.15 -1.85 5.10
N ILE A 570 -29.57 -2.97 4.52
CA ILE A 570 -30.34 -2.99 3.26
C ILE A 570 -31.73 -2.35 3.43
N ASP A 571 -32.29 -2.39 4.65
CA ASP A 571 -33.63 -1.90 4.95
C ASP A 571 -33.66 -0.42 5.31
N ASN A 572 -32.55 0.11 5.80
CA ASN A 572 -32.39 1.53 6.10
C ASN A 572 -30.98 2.02 5.74
N PRO A 573 -30.65 2.07 4.44
CA PRO A 573 -29.28 2.30 4.00
C PRO A 573 -28.85 3.75 4.15
N ASN A 574 -29.76 4.73 4.16
CA ASN A 574 -29.39 6.14 4.19
C ASN A 574 -29.05 6.59 5.62
N ALA A 575 -27.90 7.23 5.78
CA ALA A 575 -27.45 7.80 7.06
C ALA A 575 -27.63 9.32 7.07
N PHE A 576 -27.12 10.01 6.05
CA PHE A 576 -27.29 11.45 5.85
C PHE A 576 -27.17 11.83 4.37
N ALA A 577 -27.64 13.02 4.02
CA ALA A 577 -27.45 13.63 2.71
C ALA A 577 -27.21 15.12 2.88
N MET A 578 -26.17 15.68 2.23
CA MET A 578 -26.01 17.13 2.12
C MET A 578 -25.82 17.59 0.69
N ALA A 579 -26.52 18.67 0.36
CA ALA A 579 -26.26 19.42 -0.85
C ALA A 579 -25.00 20.28 -0.67
N ILE A 580 -24.14 20.28 -1.68
CA ILE A 580 -23.10 21.29 -1.83
C ILE A 580 -23.74 22.47 -2.55
N ASN A 581 -23.59 23.67 -1.98
CA ASN A 581 -24.20 24.88 -2.53
C ASN A 581 -23.87 25.01 -4.03
N PRO A 582 -24.88 25.12 -4.92
CA PRO A 582 -24.69 25.12 -6.37
C PRO A 582 -23.88 26.31 -6.89
N THR A 583 -23.74 27.38 -6.12
CA THR A 583 -22.89 28.53 -6.48
C THR A 583 -21.40 28.24 -6.32
N ILE A 584 -21.05 27.17 -5.59
CA ILE A 584 -19.69 26.67 -5.45
C ILE A 584 -19.47 25.77 -6.69
N GLY A 585 -18.42 26.04 -7.47
CA GLY A 585 -18.16 25.42 -8.78
C GLY A 585 -18.11 23.88 -8.79
N TYR A 586 -17.65 23.27 -9.88
CA TYR A 586 -17.55 21.80 -9.96
C TYR A 586 -16.67 21.24 -8.85
N THR A 587 -17.25 20.32 -8.05
CA THR A 587 -16.47 19.50 -7.13
C THR A 587 -15.59 18.59 -7.94
N ARG A 588 -14.35 18.48 -7.51
CA ARG A 588 -13.40 17.58 -8.11
C ARG A 588 -13.77 16.16 -7.76
N LYS A 589 -13.31 15.22 -8.57
CA LYS A 589 -13.42 13.81 -8.27
C LYS A 589 -12.39 13.41 -7.20
N ASN A 590 -12.45 14.06 -6.03
CA ASN A 590 -11.77 13.69 -4.80
C ASN A 590 -12.73 13.67 -3.61
N MET A 591 -12.53 12.69 -2.76
CA MET A 591 -13.05 12.68 -1.40
C MET A 591 -12.03 11.95 -0.55
N VAL A 592 -11.77 12.44 0.65
CA VAL A 592 -10.92 11.77 1.64
C VAL A 592 -11.62 11.79 3.00
N LEU A 593 -11.48 10.73 3.78
CA LEU A 593 -12.09 10.56 5.10
C LEU A 593 -11.00 10.67 6.18
N ALA A 594 -11.10 11.58 7.13
CA ALA A 594 -10.14 11.66 8.24
C ALA A 594 -10.55 10.74 9.41
N PRO A 595 -9.61 10.30 10.29
CA PRO A 595 -9.84 9.46 11.48
C PRO A 595 -10.99 9.85 12.40
N ASP A 596 -11.33 11.13 12.49
CA ASP A 596 -12.45 11.59 13.30
C ASP A 596 -13.83 11.45 12.61
N GLY A 597 -13.85 10.97 11.38
CA GLY A 597 -15.03 10.82 10.54
C GLY A 597 -15.40 12.09 9.75
N THR A 598 -14.50 13.07 9.63
CA THR A 598 -14.67 14.24 8.76
C THR A 598 -14.36 13.88 7.31
N LEU A 599 -15.27 14.17 6.38
CA LEU A 599 -14.98 14.05 4.95
C LEU A 599 -14.44 15.39 4.41
N TYR A 600 -13.45 15.32 3.53
CA TYR A 600 -12.94 16.49 2.81
C TYR A 600 -13.07 16.27 1.31
N THR A 601 -13.53 17.30 0.61
CA THR A 601 -13.55 17.38 -0.85
C THR A 601 -13.17 18.80 -1.28
N ALA A 602 -12.98 19.04 -2.56
CA ALA A 602 -12.59 20.35 -3.08
C ALA A 602 -13.28 20.71 -4.39
N THR A 603 -13.40 22.02 -4.62
CA THR A 603 -13.55 22.59 -5.97
C THR A 603 -12.20 23.19 -6.40
N ALA A 604 -12.17 23.93 -7.51
CA ALA A 604 -10.95 24.63 -7.92
C ALA A 604 -10.47 25.68 -6.90
N THR A 605 -11.38 26.23 -6.09
CA THR A 605 -11.13 27.39 -5.21
C THR A 605 -11.66 27.22 -3.79
N ASN A 606 -12.28 26.08 -3.45
CA ASN A 606 -12.86 25.85 -2.14
C ASN A 606 -12.44 24.48 -1.61
N LEU A 607 -11.93 24.45 -0.38
CA LEU A 607 -11.82 23.22 0.41
C LEU A 607 -13.09 23.09 1.24
N ILE A 608 -13.78 21.95 1.13
CA ILE A 608 -15.05 21.69 1.80
C ILE A 608 -14.82 20.57 2.81
N ALA A 609 -15.12 20.84 4.07
CA ALA A 609 -15.17 19.85 5.13
C ALA A 609 -16.62 19.50 5.46
N VAL A 610 -16.91 18.22 5.63
CA VAL A 610 -18.20 17.70 6.05
C VAL A 610 -18.05 17.03 7.41
N THR A 611 -18.71 17.59 8.41
CA THR A 611 -18.63 17.13 9.80
C THR A 611 -20.00 16.74 10.31
N ALA A 612 -20.08 15.71 11.14
CA ALA A 612 -21.34 15.36 11.82
C ALA A 612 -21.75 16.47 12.80
N THR A 613 -23.02 16.83 12.78
CA THR A 613 -23.68 17.63 13.83
C THR A 613 -24.44 16.74 14.81
N LYS A 614 -24.88 15.57 14.35
CA LYS A 614 -25.59 14.57 15.15
C LYS A 614 -25.21 13.16 14.74
N VAL A 615 -25.01 12.31 15.73
CA VAL A 615 -24.77 10.88 15.57
C VAL A 615 -25.85 10.10 16.32
N ALA A 616 -26.04 8.82 15.97
CA ALA A 616 -27.08 8.00 16.60
C ALA A 616 -26.87 7.76 18.10
N GLN A 617 -25.61 7.77 18.56
CA GLN A 617 -25.29 7.70 19.98
C GLN A 617 -25.45 9.08 20.65
N ASN A 618 -26.40 9.24 21.56
CA ASN A 618 -26.57 10.50 22.29
C ASN A 618 -25.45 10.71 23.32
N ASP A 619 -25.19 9.71 24.17
CA ASP A 619 -24.17 9.76 25.21
C ASP A 619 -23.33 8.47 25.18
N ALA A 620 -22.03 8.56 25.39
CA ALA A 620 -21.15 7.38 25.43
C ALA A 620 -20.41 7.26 26.77
N VAL A 621 -20.29 6.04 27.29
CA VAL A 621 -19.46 5.73 28.46
C VAL A 621 -18.32 4.82 28.03
N ILE A 622 -17.09 5.26 28.24
CA ILE A 622 -15.86 4.52 27.89
C ILE A 622 -15.24 3.96 29.16
N ASN A 623 -15.10 2.64 29.19
CA ASN A 623 -14.49 1.88 30.29
C ASN A 623 -13.40 0.95 29.76
N GLN A 624 -12.69 0.27 30.66
CA GLN A 624 -11.57 -0.58 30.26
C GLN A 624 -11.99 -1.72 29.32
N ALA A 625 -13.22 -2.22 29.46
CA ALA A 625 -13.72 -3.34 28.67
C ALA A 625 -14.09 -2.95 27.23
N ASN A 626 -14.45 -1.68 26.99
CA ASN A 626 -14.86 -1.22 25.67
C ASN A 626 -13.86 -0.31 24.97
N LEU A 627 -12.76 0.08 25.63
CA LEU A 627 -11.64 0.82 25.05
C LEU A 627 -10.90 -0.05 24.02
N LYS A 628 -10.95 0.36 22.75
CA LYS A 628 -10.31 -0.31 21.62
C LYS A 628 -9.38 0.66 20.91
N THR A 629 -8.26 0.14 20.39
CA THR A 629 -7.36 0.93 19.55
C THR A 629 -7.97 1.22 18.18
N ASN A 630 -7.51 2.26 17.50
CA ASN A 630 -8.03 2.75 16.22
C ASN A 630 -9.55 2.89 16.26
N THR A 631 -10.07 3.52 17.32
CA THR A 631 -11.51 3.71 17.47
C THR A 631 -11.82 5.18 17.71
N VAL A 632 -12.75 5.70 16.92
CA VAL A 632 -13.40 6.97 17.18
C VAL A 632 -14.69 6.71 17.95
N TYR A 633 -14.75 7.23 19.18
CA TYR A 633 -15.98 7.27 19.97
C TYR A 633 -16.65 8.61 19.76
N ARG A 634 -17.86 8.57 19.22
CA ARG A 634 -18.68 9.74 18.97
C ARG A 634 -19.95 9.71 19.81
N ALA A 635 -20.39 10.87 20.24
CA ALA A 635 -21.66 11.07 20.91
C ALA A 635 -22.20 12.48 20.63
N THR A 636 -23.52 12.62 20.49
CA THR A 636 -24.17 13.92 20.22
C THR A 636 -24.05 14.87 21.42
N ASN A 637 -24.19 14.38 22.64
CA ASN A 637 -24.26 15.20 23.85
C ASN A 637 -22.99 15.09 24.70
N SER A 638 -22.63 13.88 25.14
CA SER A 638 -21.51 13.72 26.07
C SER A 638 -20.75 12.40 25.92
N ILE A 639 -19.47 12.42 26.27
CA ILE A 639 -18.64 11.24 26.47
C ILE A 639 -18.12 11.25 27.90
N THR A 640 -18.40 10.20 28.66
CA THR A 640 -17.82 9.99 29.99
C THR A 640 -16.79 8.88 29.94
N VAL A 641 -15.55 9.19 30.28
CA VAL A 641 -14.46 8.21 30.40
C VAL A 641 -14.31 7.84 31.87
N GLU A 642 -14.41 6.54 32.17
CA GLU A 642 -14.23 6.03 33.52
C GLU A 642 -12.76 6.10 33.97
N GLY A 643 -12.50 5.74 35.24
CA GLY A 643 -11.14 5.67 35.77
C GLY A 643 -10.36 4.51 35.14
N ILE A 644 -9.83 4.73 33.93
CA ILE A 644 -9.14 3.71 33.10
C ILE A 644 -7.69 4.09 32.86
N THR A 645 -6.88 3.10 32.50
CA THR A 645 -5.50 3.31 32.04
C THR A 645 -5.42 3.06 30.55
N VAL A 646 -5.16 4.11 29.77
CA VAL A 646 -4.90 4.01 28.33
C VAL A 646 -3.48 3.49 28.14
N ALA A 647 -3.36 2.23 27.72
CA ALA A 647 -2.08 1.54 27.52
C ALA A 647 -1.29 2.10 26.31
N PRO A 648 0.04 1.93 26.24
CA PRO A 648 0.89 2.57 25.22
C PRO A 648 0.51 2.23 23.78
N SER A 649 -0.16 1.11 23.58
CA SER A 649 -0.60 0.66 22.27
C SER A 649 -1.90 1.34 21.83
N VAL A 650 -2.70 1.88 22.74
CA VAL A 650 -4.06 2.37 22.40
C VAL A 650 -4.00 3.74 21.73
N ASN A 651 -4.64 3.84 20.56
CA ASN A 651 -4.91 5.10 19.85
C ASN A 651 -6.42 5.31 19.72
N VAL A 652 -6.94 6.41 20.29
CA VAL A 652 -8.38 6.68 20.37
C VAL A 652 -8.67 8.15 20.10
N ILE A 653 -9.79 8.39 19.41
CA ILE A 653 -10.38 9.71 19.24
C ILE A 653 -11.71 9.75 19.99
N LEU A 654 -11.89 10.73 20.87
CA LEU A 654 -13.17 11.06 21.49
C LEU A 654 -13.72 12.30 20.81
N ASN A 655 -14.92 12.21 20.24
CA ASN A 655 -15.55 13.32 19.52
C ASN A 655 -16.98 13.52 20.03
N SER A 656 -17.19 14.49 20.91
CA SER A 656 -18.49 14.82 21.48
C SER A 656 -19.08 16.08 20.88
N GLY A 657 -20.38 16.11 20.62
CA GLY A 657 -21.10 17.34 20.27
C GLY A 657 -21.27 18.32 21.45
N GLY A 658 -21.02 17.88 22.69
CA GLY A 658 -21.07 18.73 23.88
C GLY A 658 -19.81 18.59 24.74
N SER A 659 -19.81 17.65 25.68
CA SER A 659 -18.75 17.55 26.70
C SER A 659 -18.02 16.21 26.72
N ILE A 660 -16.74 16.23 27.11
CA ILE A 660 -15.94 15.04 27.42
C ILE A 660 -15.52 15.15 28.89
N SER A 661 -15.91 14.17 29.71
CA SER A 661 -15.63 14.14 31.15
C SER A 661 -14.78 12.93 31.52
N PHE A 662 -13.75 13.13 32.34
CA PHE A 662 -12.88 12.06 32.84
C PHE A 662 -13.13 11.84 34.34
N LYS A 663 -13.51 10.61 34.72
CA LYS A 663 -13.68 10.25 36.14
C LYS A 663 -12.32 10.09 36.83
N PRO A 664 -12.26 10.25 38.17
CA PRO A 664 -11.05 9.95 38.95
C PRO A 664 -10.47 8.57 38.63
N GLY A 665 -9.13 8.49 38.54
CA GLY A 665 -8.41 7.27 38.16
C GLY A 665 -8.05 7.17 36.68
N PHE A 666 -8.48 8.12 35.84
CA PHE A 666 -8.08 8.17 34.43
C PHE A 666 -6.58 8.47 34.28
N THR A 667 -5.88 7.66 33.49
CA THR A 667 -4.44 7.80 33.22
C THR A 667 -4.12 7.48 31.76
N VAL A 668 -3.19 8.23 31.17
CA VAL A 668 -2.63 7.96 29.84
C VAL A 668 -1.17 7.59 30.01
N THR A 669 -0.82 6.36 29.61
CA THR A 669 0.57 5.90 29.69
C THR A 669 1.38 6.42 28.50
N LYS A 670 2.68 6.66 28.72
CA LYS A 670 3.58 7.12 27.65
C LYS A 670 3.53 6.15 26.47
N GLY A 671 3.31 6.69 25.27
CA GLY A 671 3.16 5.93 24.02
C GLY A 671 1.72 5.87 23.53
N ALA A 672 0.74 5.96 24.43
CA ALA A 672 -0.67 6.01 24.06
C ALA A 672 -1.01 7.33 23.34
N GLN A 673 -2.00 7.28 22.45
CA GLN A 673 -2.54 8.45 21.77
C GLN A 673 -4.02 8.62 22.12
N LEU A 674 -4.38 9.80 22.64
CA LEU A 674 -5.76 10.19 22.90
C LEU A 674 -6.00 11.58 22.34
N ASN A 675 -6.90 11.68 21.36
CA ASN A 675 -7.34 12.96 20.81
C ASN A 675 -8.77 13.24 21.29
N CYS A 676 -9.01 14.43 21.83
CA CYS A 676 -10.31 14.85 22.31
C CYS A 676 -10.81 16.03 21.49
N LYS A 677 -12.01 15.89 20.93
CA LYS A 677 -12.70 16.93 20.17
C LYS A 677 -14.09 17.15 20.77
N THR A 678 -14.41 18.39 21.07
CA THR A 678 -15.76 18.82 21.38
C THR A 678 -16.23 19.72 20.25
N ALA A 679 -17.50 19.62 19.85
CA ALA A 679 -18.06 20.57 18.89
C ALA A 679 -18.10 21.97 19.51
N ASN A 680 -17.16 22.82 19.08
CA ASN A 680 -17.19 24.28 19.11
C ASN A 680 -16.39 24.82 17.92
#